data_AF-A0A972AHE0-F1
#
_entry.id   AF-A0A972AHE0-F1
#
_cell.length_a   1.000
_cell.length_b   1.000
_cell.length_c   1.000
_cell.angle_alpha   90.00
_cell.angle_beta   90.00
_cell.angle_gamma   90.00
#
_symmetry.space_group_name_H-M   'P 1'
#
loop_
_entity.id
_entity.type
_entity.pdbx_description
1 polymer ?
#
loop_
_entity_poly.entity_id
_entity_poly.type
_entity_poly.pdbx_seq_one_letter_code
_entity_poly.pdbx_strand_id
1 'polypeptide(L)'
;MKNARQKTLSLMLALMMLLGIAAIPAQADGMMIVGEVTVIGSTSVNLRSGGSTEYPIIATGKSGELFKTTGQVETGWYEIILPDDRIAYISHKLVYFLAYPTPIPIGAQYTIPVYYMTPQGQNIKTVNVRVSPGQNVITADDSQVPGYRLVSTRSIYVHVDSTGKAVPNGVIFNYELAYSQPPPTAVPVQPVYVPIFYKDIYNQVVASEYRQLNMGTQLVKADASKLPQGYYVSGASDVVVVVNSNRTVTPSEVSFIVSRTQPVTPPPSTFYVPVRYQDEAGNVLRTAQEAVQPGYTTVTANDSMVPSGMELTTQRSIVVYCSNQGVTFPSTVIFTYRTSVTANVQILYRDAANNPLFNETRQLAQGTHTIIADDSRVPSGYQLQGSRSVQVTVYANGVASQSQVVFTYGMPVSAQLLVEYRDTDGRTLYTEQRLLGTGTHTITANDGKIGSGYTLQSSRNVNVTVYQNGMLSQDRVVFLYAKPVSAAVTIIYQDNTNKEFFRHTLTFSQGASTVSANDGRAPSGYVLQSARHVQINVNSAGVATPSQVVFTYAPPAPPVTVNVPVVYKDQDGAILHSTTVSVSSAAPQKVTADKSKAPSGYVLSGAPAVTVTVSPDGTSSPSQVVFVFRDPATITEAQMLPDYQSFRLTSGTQAVYSGPGTNYYRAASGKAAVGGGSLRVWGTVGDWALIGYGLSNNLYRIGYMQKSALPPDLVVPELYFGSQTAKITRDAVVNDDPIIKPVKIFELKPGETVTLLAYLNETWAYIETSFNGSPIRGFIRRTNMAVQ
;
A
#
# COMPACT_ATOMS: atom_id res chain seq x y z
N MET A 1 25.90 0.73 2.91
CA MET A 1 26.51 -0.60 3.17
C MET A 1 25.96 -1.22 4.47
N LYS A 2 24.63 -1.45 4.56
CA LYS A 2 23.98 -1.96 5.79
C LYS A 2 23.39 -3.38 5.67
N ASN A 3 23.44 -4.03 4.49
CA ASN A 3 22.78 -5.33 4.27
C ASN A 3 23.74 -6.54 4.13
N ALA A 4 25.05 -6.37 4.37
CA ALA A 4 26.02 -7.46 4.19
C ALA A 4 26.55 -8.08 5.50
N ARG A 5 26.13 -7.60 6.68
CA ARG A 5 26.56 -8.14 7.99
C ARG A 5 25.56 -9.08 8.67
N GLN A 6 24.43 -9.37 8.05
CA GLN A 6 23.34 -10.16 8.65
C GLN A 6 23.30 -11.64 8.25
N LYS A 7 24.12 -12.09 7.28
CA LYS A 7 24.17 -13.50 6.86
C LYS A 7 25.32 -14.32 7.47
N THR A 8 26.15 -13.70 8.30
CA THR A 8 27.33 -14.37 8.88
C THR A 8 27.12 -14.92 10.29
N LEU A 9 26.01 -14.62 10.98
CA LEU A 9 25.80 -15.05 12.37
C LEU A 9 25.22 -16.48 12.46
N SER A 10 24.31 -16.86 11.56
CA SER A 10 23.73 -18.22 11.54
C SER A 10 24.76 -19.31 11.17
N LEU A 11 25.80 -18.95 10.41
CA LEU A 11 26.90 -19.87 10.07
C LEU A 11 27.91 -20.02 11.22
N MET A 12 28.06 -19.00 12.06
CA MET A 12 29.03 -19.01 13.16
C MET A 12 28.59 -19.91 14.33
N LEU A 13 27.28 -20.02 14.58
CA LEU A 13 26.74 -20.89 15.65
C LEU A 13 26.73 -22.37 15.25
N ALA A 14 26.46 -22.68 13.97
CA ALA A 14 26.58 -24.03 13.42
C ALA A 14 28.04 -24.53 13.44
N LEU A 15 29.01 -23.62 13.21
CA LEU A 15 30.43 -23.97 13.25
C LEU A 15 30.96 -24.15 14.68
N MET A 16 30.42 -23.44 15.68
CA MET A 16 30.80 -23.61 17.08
C MET A 16 30.31 -24.93 17.70
N MET A 17 29.20 -25.49 17.21
CA MET A 17 28.73 -26.82 17.67
C MET A 17 29.51 -28.00 17.09
N LEU A 18 30.25 -27.83 15.98
CA LEU A 18 31.19 -28.87 15.52
C LEU A 18 32.46 -28.96 16.38
N LEU A 19 32.70 -28.01 17.28
CA LEU A 19 33.94 -27.89 18.08
C LEU A 19 33.76 -28.17 19.59
N GLY A 20 32.56 -28.59 20.03
CA GLY A 20 32.34 -29.01 21.43
C GLY A 20 32.53 -27.93 22.50
N ILE A 21 32.39 -26.65 22.15
CA ILE A 21 32.45 -25.53 23.09
C ILE A 21 31.06 -25.27 23.66
N ALA A 22 30.95 -25.06 24.98
CA ALA A 22 29.70 -24.75 25.67
C ALA A 22 28.96 -23.58 24.97
N ALA A 23 27.69 -23.80 24.63
CA ALA A 23 26.88 -22.86 23.87
C ALA A 23 26.72 -21.53 24.62
N ILE A 24 27.29 -20.46 24.06
CA ILE A 24 27.07 -19.10 24.51
C ILE A 24 25.64 -18.71 24.10
N PRO A 25 24.80 -18.15 25.00
CA PRO A 25 23.44 -17.74 24.63
C PRO A 25 23.46 -16.69 23.51
N ALA A 26 22.60 -16.87 22.51
CA ALA A 26 22.45 -15.94 21.39
C ALA A 26 22.00 -14.55 21.89
N GLN A 27 22.48 -13.49 21.22
CA GLN A 27 22.02 -12.12 21.51
C GLN A 27 20.51 -12.01 21.22
N ALA A 28 19.75 -11.43 22.15
CA ALA A 28 18.33 -11.16 21.95
C ALA A 28 18.15 -10.22 20.74
N ASP A 29 17.63 -10.73 19.63
CA ASP A 29 17.35 -9.97 18.40
C ASP A 29 15.87 -9.69 18.18
N GLY A 30 15.00 -10.23 19.05
CA GLY A 30 13.56 -10.06 19.02
C GLY A 30 12.86 -10.71 17.82
N MET A 31 13.56 -11.52 17.01
CA MET A 31 12.99 -12.14 15.79
C MET A 31 12.73 -13.64 15.93
N MET A 32 13.53 -14.32 16.76
CA MET A 32 13.48 -15.78 16.91
C MET A 32 13.49 -16.17 18.39
N ILE A 33 12.71 -17.19 18.75
CA ILE A 33 12.79 -17.86 20.06
C ILE A 33 13.94 -18.86 19.98
N VAL A 34 14.96 -18.64 20.81
CA VAL A 34 16.21 -19.43 20.80
C VAL A 34 16.27 -20.48 21.91
N GLY A 35 15.30 -20.46 22.83
CA GLY A 35 15.17 -21.44 23.90
C GLY A 35 14.11 -21.06 24.93
N GLU A 36 14.16 -21.73 26.07
CA GLU A 36 13.29 -21.48 27.22
C GLU A 36 14.11 -21.21 28.47
N VAL A 37 13.59 -20.36 29.35
CA VAL A 37 14.15 -20.12 30.67
C VAL A 37 13.17 -20.61 31.74
N THR A 38 13.66 -21.44 32.65
CA THR A 38 12.91 -21.91 33.83
C THR A 38 13.38 -21.14 35.05
N VAL A 39 12.47 -20.52 35.80
CA VAL A 39 12.81 -19.80 37.03
C VAL A 39 13.28 -20.79 38.09
N ILE A 40 14.51 -20.62 38.60
CA ILE A 40 15.11 -21.49 39.63
C ILE A 40 15.22 -20.82 41.01
N GLY A 41 14.78 -19.57 41.13
CA GLY A 41 14.75 -18.86 42.41
C GLY A 41 13.84 -19.57 43.43
N SER A 42 14.28 -19.64 44.70
CA SER A 42 13.50 -20.23 45.81
C SER A 42 12.36 -19.34 46.31
N THR A 43 12.27 -18.10 45.81
CA THR A 43 11.22 -17.11 46.07
C THR A 43 10.76 -16.50 44.74
N SER A 44 9.65 -15.74 44.73
CA SER A 44 9.17 -15.05 43.53
C SER A 44 10.24 -14.12 42.96
N VAL A 45 10.53 -14.27 41.66
CA VAL A 45 11.56 -13.53 40.93
C VAL A 45 10.94 -12.35 40.19
N ASN A 46 11.54 -11.17 40.31
CA ASN A 46 11.08 -9.97 39.61
C ASN A 46 11.36 -10.04 38.11
N LEU A 47 10.33 -9.81 37.30
CA LEU A 47 10.41 -9.65 35.85
C LEU A 47 10.36 -8.15 35.54
N ARG A 48 11.36 -7.66 34.81
CA ARG A 48 11.57 -6.22 34.61
C ARG A 48 11.29 -5.79 33.18
N SER A 49 11.02 -4.50 32.97
CA SER A 49 10.79 -3.95 31.63
C SER A 49 12.07 -3.79 30.80
N GLY A 50 13.24 -4.07 31.36
CA GLY A 50 14.53 -3.98 30.67
C GLY A 50 15.60 -4.81 31.37
N GLY A 51 16.71 -5.07 30.66
CA GLY A 51 17.76 -6.00 31.09
C GLY A 51 18.69 -5.47 32.18
N SER A 52 18.19 -4.85 33.24
CA SER A 52 19.00 -4.51 34.42
C SER A 52 18.11 -4.28 35.64
N THR A 53 18.71 -4.15 36.82
CA THR A 53 17.99 -3.83 38.06
C THR A 53 17.42 -2.41 38.08
N GLU A 54 17.88 -1.52 37.19
CA GLU A 54 17.42 -0.14 37.08
C GLU A 54 16.03 -0.02 36.43
N TYR A 55 15.59 -1.06 35.71
CA TYR A 55 14.30 -1.06 35.04
C TYR A 55 13.15 -1.45 35.98
N PRO A 56 11.96 -0.82 35.86
CA PRO A 56 10.79 -1.15 36.68
C PRO A 56 10.42 -2.64 36.65
N ILE A 57 9.91 -3.13 37.77
CA ILE A 57 9.31 -4.47 37.87
C ILE A 57 7.91 -4.39 37.24
N ILE A 58 7.65 -5.25 36.26
CA ILE A 58 6.37 -5.29 35.53
C ILE A 58 5.57 -6.56 35.78
N ALA A 59 6.22 -7.61 36.30
CA ALA A 59 5.60 -8.85 36.72
C ALA A 59 6.52 -9.62 37.70
N THR A 60 6.05 -10.74 38.22
CA THR A 60 6.85 -11.67 39.03
C THR A 60 6.68 -13.10 38.54
N GLY A 61 7.77 -13.84 38.37
CA GLY A 61 7.77 -15.27 38.04
C GLY A 61 7.94 -16.14 39.28
N LYS A 62 7.24 -17.27 39.37
CA LYS A 62 7.36 -18.26 40.45
C LYS A 62 8.44 -19.30 40.15
N SER A 63 8.97 -19.95 41.17
CA SER A 63 9.89 -21.07 41.01
C SER A 63 9.26 -22.18 40.14
N GLY A 64 10.00 -22.68 39.15
CA GLY A 64 9.54 -23.65 38.16
C GLY A 64 8.74 -23.07 37.00
N GLU A 65 8.42 -21.77 37.02
CA GLU A 65 7.71 -21.11 35.91
C GLU A 65 8.63 -20.98 34.69
N LEU A 66 8.08 -21.24 33.52
CA LEU A 66 8.82 -21.34 32.27
C LEU A 66 8.40 -20.24 31.30
N PHE A 67 9.38 -19.57 30.71
CA PHE A 67 9.16 -18.54 29.70
C PHE A 67 9.97 -18.82 28.44
N LYS A 68 9.39 -18.53 27.28
CA LYS A 68 10.11 -18.52 26.00
C LYS A 68 11.08 -17.34 25.98
N THR A 69 12.28 -17.54 25.47
CA THR A 69 13.28 -16.47 25.36
C THR A 69 13.79 -16.28 23.94
N THR A 70 13.96 -15.02 23.54
CA THR A 70 14.58 -14.62 22.27
C THR A 70 16.11 -14.53 22.38
N GLY A 71 16.64 -14.66 23.60
CA GLY A 71 18.07 -14.64 23.86
C GLY A 71 18.42 -13.75 25.04
N GLN A 72 19.71 -13.49 25.18
CA GLN A 72 20.27 -12.71 26.28
C GLN A 72 20.74 -11.35 25.75
N VAL A 73 20.41 -10.28 26.48
CA VAL A 73 20.98 -8.94 26.22
C VAL A 73 22.37 -8.83 26.85
N GLU A 74 23.17 -7.85 26.42
CA GLU A 74 24.59 -7.71 26.81
C GLU A 74 24.84 -7.66 28.33
N THR A 75 23.88 -7.14 29.09
CA THR A 75 23.90 -7.07 30.57
C THR A 75 23.68 -8.42 31.27
N GLY A 76 23.40 -9.45 30.49
CA GLY A 76 23.16 -10.81 30.93
C GLY A 76 21.73 -11.11 31.37
N TRP A 77 20.75 -10.31 30.97
CA TRP A 77 19.34 -10.62 31.22
C TRP A 77 18.73 -11.33 30.02
N TYR A 78 17.90 -12.33 30.25
CA TYR A 78 17.14 -12.98 29.20
C TYR A 78 15.91 -12.16 28.86
N GLU A 79 15.73 -11.86 27.58
CA GLU A 79 14.49 -11.32 27.04
C GLU A 79 13.47 -12.45 26.93
N ILE A 80 12.36 -12.33 27.65
CA ILE A 80 11.33 -13.36 27.77
C ILE A 80 9.97 -12.85 27.26
N ILE A 81 9.17 -13.78 26.76
CA ILE A 81 7.81 -13.52 26.29
C ILE A 81 6.83 -13.98 27.37
N LEU A 82 5.99 -13.06 27.84
CA LEU A 82 4.92 -13.31 28.80
C LEU A 82 3.69 -13.96 28.12
N PRO A 83 2.77 -14.59 28.88
CA PRO A 83 1.56 -15.22 28.32
C PRO A 83 0.63 -14.27 27.55
N ASP A 84 0.74 -12.96 27.76
CA ASP A 84 0.00 -11.91 27.06
C ASP A 84 0.82 -11.28 25.91
N ASP A 85 1.85 -11.99 25.45
CA ASP A 85 2.80 -11.60 24.40
C ASP A 85 3.65 -10.36 24.71
N ARG A 86 3.60 -9.81 25.94
CA ARG A 86 4.50 -8.72 26.33
C ARG A 86 5.91 -9.23 26.57
N ILE A 87 6.89 -8.37 26.29
CA ILE A 87 8.29 -8.63 26.58
C ILE A 87 8.63 -8.21 28.01
N ALA A 88 9.34 -9.09 28.72
CA ALA A 88 9.94 -8.82 30.01
C ALA A 88 11.37 -9.33 30.03
N TYR A 89 12.11 -9.00 31.09
CA TYR A 89 13.49 -9.42 31.27
C TYR A 89 13.69 -10.09 32.62
N ILE A 90 14.43 -11.19 32.62
CA ILE A 90 14.80 -11.94 33.83
C ILE A 90 16.31 -12.18 33.89
N SER A 91 16.89 -12.08 35.08
CA SER A 91 18.33 -12.23 35.27
C SER A 91 18.77 -13.68 35.02
N HIS A 92 19.86 -13.88 34.25
CA HIS A 92 20.46 -15.21 34.02
C HIS A 92 20.80 -15.95 35.32
N LYS A 93 21.05 -15.24 36.42
CA LYS A 93 21.40 -15.84 37.73
C LYS A 93 20.23 -16.56 38.40
N LEU A 94 19.00 -16.31 37.93
CA LEU A 94 17.76 -16.77 38.57
C LEU A 94 17.00 -17.75 37.68
N VAL A 95 17.58 -18.17 36.56
CA VAL A 95 16.95 -19.08 35.60
C VAL A 95 17.90 -20.16 35.11
N TYR A 96 17.34 -21.31 34.76
CA TYR A 96 17.99 -22.32 33.93
C TYR A 96 17.58 -22.12 32.48
N PHE A 97 18.54 -21.98 31.57
CA PHE A 97 18.28 -21.83 30.13
C PHE A 97 18.43 -23.17 29.41
N LEU A 98 17.40 -23.54 28.65
CA LEU A 98 17.41 -24.66 27.72
C LEU A 98 17.39 -24.12 26.29
N ALA A 99 18.52 -24.27 25.58
CA ALA A 99 18.62 -23.86 24.19
C ALA A 99 17.81 -24.77 23.27
N TYR A 100 17.13 -24.19 22.29
CA TYR A 100 16.52 -24.97 21.22
C TYR A 100 17.58 -25.35 20.17
N PRO A 101 17.55 -26.58 19.63
CA PRO A 101 18.45 -27.00 18.55
C PRO A 101 18.28 -26.18 17.27
N THR A 102 17.08 -25.62 17.06
CA THR A 102 16.74 -24.74 15.94
C THR A 102 15.93 -23.54 16.47
N PRO A 103 16.36 -22.30 16.22
CA PRO A 103 15.57 -21.12 16.59
C PRO A 103 14.21 -21.08 15.89
N ILE A 104 13.17 -20.68 16.60
CA ILE A 104 11.78 -20.72 16.13
C ILE A 104 11.31 -19.29 15.78
N PRO A 105 10.72 -19.02 14.60
CA PRO A 105 10.15 -17.71 14.30
C PRO A 105 9.01 -17.37 15.26
N ILE A 106 9.01 -16.13 15.78
CA ILE A 106 7.91 -15.63 16.59
C ILE A 106 6.64 -15.61 15.73
N GLY A 107 5.63 -16.40 16.10
CA GLY A 107 4.32 -16.45 15.42
C GLY A 107 4.00 -17.71 14.58
N ALA A 108 4.83 -18.77 14.58
CA ALA A 108 4.47 -20.03 13.93
C ALA A 108 3.28 -20.72 14.62
N GLN A 109 2.19 -20.98 13.88
CA GLN A 109 0.96 -21.63 14.37
C GLN A 109 0.69 -22.93 13.59
N TYR A 110 0.42 -24.01 14.32
CA TYR A 110 -0.02 -25.32 13.84
C TYR A 110 -1.44 -25.59 14.34
N THR A 111 -2.11 -26.64 13.85
CA THR A 111 -3.43 -27.04 14.35
C THR A 111 -3.48 -28.50 14.76
N ILE A 112 -4.19 -28.79 15.84
CA ILE A 112 -4.49 -30.16 16.27
C ILE A 112 -6.00 -30.39 16.37
N PRO A 113 -6.50 -31.59 16.03
CA PRO A 113 -7.91 -31.92 16.19
C PRO A 113 -8.27 -32.17 17.67
N VAL A 114 -9.38 -31.59 18.10
CA VAL A 114 -10.01 -31.79 19.42
C VAL A 114 -11.35 -32.47 19.20
N TYR A 115 -11.50 -33.66 19.77
CA TYR A 115 -12.66 -34.52 19.64
C TYR A 115 -13.53 -34.42 20.89
N TYR A 116 -14.78 -34.02 20.72
CA TYR A 116 -15.83 -34.05 21.73
C TYR A 116 -16.61 -35.34 21.52
N MET A 117 -16.53 -36.27 22.47
CA MET A 117 -17.08 -37.63 22.29
C MET A 117 -17.91 -38.06 23.48
N THR A 118 -18.81 -39.02 23.27
CA THR A 118 -19.44 -39.74 24.37
C THR A 118 -18.47 -40.74 24.99
N PRO A 119 -18.68 -41.18 26.26
CA PRO A 119 -17.88 -42.26 26.84
C PRO A 119 -17.90 -43.57 26.03
N GLN A 120 -18.93 -43.77 25.18
CA GLN A 120 -19.07 -44.92 24.28
C GLN A 120 -18.30 -44.75 22.95
N GLY A 121 -17.52 -43.67 22.80
CA GLY A 121 -16.69 -43.40 21.62
C GLY A 121 -17.43 -42.76 20.46
N GLN A 122 -18.72 -42.44 20.59
CA GLN A 122 -19.45 -41.70 19.56
C GLN A 122 -18.95 -40.26 19.50
N ASN A 123 -18.46 -39.84 18.34
CA ASN A 123 -18.04 -38.47 18.09
C ASN A 123 -19.27 -37.54 18.03
N ILE A 124 -19.30 -36.56 18.94
CA ILE A 124 -20.31 -35.49 19.00
C ILE A 124 -19.86 -34.33 18.11
N LYS A 125 -18.57 -33.94 18.20
CA LYS A 125 -17.98 -32.90 17.36
C LYS A 125 -16.45 -33.02 17.28
N THR A 126 -15.86 -32.54 16.19
CA THR A 126 -14.42 -32.33 16.04
C THR A 126 -14.11 -30.87 15.73
N VAL A 127 -13.13 -30.28 16.41
CA VAL A 127 -12.69 -28.89 16.21
C VAL A 127 -11.17 -28.84 16.09
N ASN A 128 -10.64 -28.14 15.08
CA ASN A 128 -9.20 -27.90 14.98
C ASN A 128 -8.81 -26.68 15.82
N VAL A 129 -7.95 -26.89 16.83
CA VAL A 129 -7.45 -25.85 17.73
C VAL A 129 -6.04 -25.45 17.32
N ARG A 130 -5.77 -24.15 17.30
CA ARG A 130 -4.44 -23.60 17.01
C ARG A 130 -3.50 -23.82 18.19
N VAL A 131 -2.29 -24.25 17.90
CA VAL A 131 -1.22 -24.51 18.86
C VAL A 131 0.10 -23.97 18.33
N SER A 132 1.01 -23.63 19.23
CA SER A 132 2.35 -23.16 18.90
C SER A 132 3.41 -24.18 19.32
N PRO A 133 4.62 -24.18 18.74
CA PRO A 133 5.73 -24.97 19.25
C PRO A 133 5.96 -24.75 20.76
N GLY A 134 6.27 -25.83 21.47
CA GLY A 134 6.35 -25.90 22.93
C GLY A 134 5.09 -26.49 23.58
N GLN A 135 4.92 -26.25 24.88
CA GLN A 135 3.77 -26.74 25.65
C GLN A 135 2.54 -25.84 25.48
N ASN A 136 1.40 -26.44 25.13
CA ASN A 136 0.11 -25.79 24.94
C ASN A 136 -0.90 -26.36 25.93
N VAL A 137 -1.87 -25.55 26.37
CA VAL A 137 -3.01 -26.01 27.17
C VAL A 137 -4.26 -26.00 26.30
N ILE A 138 -4.84 -27.17 26.08
CA ILE A 138 -6.12 -27.29 25.39
C ILE A 138 -7.20 -27.49 26.43
N THR A 139 -8.20 -26.60 26.44
CA THR A 139 -9.29 -26.63 27.42
C THR A 139 -10.60 -26.96 26.72
N ALA A 140 -11.43 -27.79 27.36
CA ALA A 140 -12.73 -28.20 26.87
C ALA A 140 -13.66 -26.99 26.75
N ASP A 141 -14.20 -26.78 25.55
CA ASP A 141 -15.19 -25.73 25.28
C ASP A 141 -16.59 -26.34 25.24
N ASP A 142 -17.30 -26.25 26.37
CA ASP A 142 -18.65 -26.82 26.55
C ASP A 142 -19.66 -26.21 25.54
N SER A 143 -19.41 -25.02 25.01
CA SER A 143 -20.27 -24.39 24.00
C SER A 143 -20.26 -25.15 22.67
N GLN A 144 -19.24 -25.98 22.41
CA GLN A 144 -19.17 -26.79 21.20
C GLN A 144 -20.17 -27.95 21.19
N VAL A 145 -20.69 -28.36 22.35
CA VAL A 145 -21.62 -29.47 22.50
C VAL A 145 -22.81 -29.14 23.43
N PRO A 146 -23.71 -28.22 23.02
CA PRO A 146 -24.87 -27.84 23.82
C PRO A 146 -25.76 -29.05 24.15
N GLY A 147 -26.23 -29.13 25.40
CA GLY A 147 -27.06 -30.25 25.89
C GLY A 147 -26.28 -31.41 26.52
N TYR A 148 -24.95 -31.33 26.53
CA TYR A 148 -24.07 -32.30 27.17
C TYR A 148 -23.28 -31.66 28.31
N ARG A 149 -22.87 -32.47 29.30
CA ARG A 149 -21.95 -32.07 30.38
C ARG A 149 -20.62 -32.82 30.25
N LEU A 150 -19.52 -32.12 30.50
CA LEU A 150 -18.18 -32.70 30.49
C LEU A 150 -18.00 -33.71 31.63
N VAL A 151 -17.49 -34.89 31.30
CA VAL A 151 -17.19 -35.98 32.25
C VAL A 151 -15.73 -36.43 32.21
N SER A 152 -14.90 -35.85 31.35
CA SER A 152 -13.44 -36.00 31.38
C SER A 152 -12.75 -34.81 32.06
N THR A 153 -11.42 -34.84 32.08
CA THR A 153 -10.59 -33.69 32.48
C THR A 153 -10.88 -32.48 31.59
N ARG A 154 -10.77 -31.28 32.17
CA ARG A 154 -11.15 -30.03 31.48
C ARG A 154 -10.00 -29.42 30.70
N SER A 155 -8.76 -29.68 31.09
CA SER A 155 -7.58 -29.20 30.38
C SER A 155 -6.55 -30.31 30.15
N ILE A 156 -5.93 -30.31 28.98
CA ILE A 156 -4.94 -31.30 28.54
C ILE A 156 -3.72 -30.55 27.99
N TYR A 157 -2.52 -30.91 28.45
CA TYR A 157 -1.27 -30.39 27.91
C TYR A 157 -0.92 -31.07 26.58
N VAL A 158 -0.51 -30.27 25.60
CA VAL A 158 -0.04 -30.73 24.29
C VAL A 158 1.32 -30.14 24.02
N HIS A 159 2.33 -30.98 23.86
CA HIS A 159 3.66 -30.54 23.43
C HIS A 159 3.76 -30.60 21.91
N VAL A 160 4.20 -29.50 21.28
CA VAL A 160 4.37 -29.41 19.82
C VAL A 160 5.84 -29.19 19.53
N ASP A 161 6.47 -30.08 18.77
CA ASP A 161 7.87 -29.91 18.39
C ASP A 161 8.05 -28.82 17.32
N SER A 162 9.32 -28.53 16.97
CA SER A 162 9.68 -27.49 15.99
C SER A 162 9.21 -27.77 14.56
N THR A 163 8.71 -28.98 14.27
CA THR A 163 8.17 -29.37 12.96
C THR A 163 6.65 -29.34 12.91
N GLY A 164 5.98 -29.04 14.03
CA GLY A 164 4.52 -29.05 14.15
C GLY A 164 3.93 -30.40 14.57
N LYS A 165 4.77 -31.38 14.94
CA LYS A 165 4.29 -32.67 15.43
C LYS A 165 3.88 -32.52 16.89
N ALA A 166 2.59 -32.67 17.14
CA ALA A 166 2.01 -32.59 18.46
C ALA A 166 1.98 -33.94 19.19
N VAL A 167 2.20 -33.93 20.50
CA VAL A 167 2.06 -35.07 21.41
C VAL A 167 1.22 -34.61 22.61
N PRO A 168 -0.02 -35.11 22.75
CA PRO A 168 -0.73 -35.95 21.80
C PRO A 168 -1.05 -35.21 20.48
N ASN A 169 -1.12 -35.91 19.34
CA ASN A 169 -1.45 -35.34 18.03
C ASN A 169 -2.95 -35.05 17.83
N GLY A 170 -3.72 -35.10 18.92
CA GLY A 170 -5.14 -34.81 19.01
C GLY A 170 -5.62 -34.98 20.46
N VAL A 171 -6.63 -34.22 20.86
CA VAL A 171 -7.14 -34.16 22.23
C VAL A 171 -8.58 -34.66 22.28
N ILE A 172 -8.96 -35.38 23.33
CA ILE A 172 -10.31 -35.92 23.50
C ILE A 172 -10.93 -35.37 24.78
N PHE A 173 -12.16 -34.89 24.68
CA PHE A 173 -13.01 -34.55 25.82
C PHE A 173 -14.29 -35.41 25.79
N ASN A 174 -14.58 -36.08 26.90
CA ASN A 174 -15.77 -36.94 27.02
C ASN A 174 -16.93 -36.17 27.63
N TYR A 175 -18.11 -36.34 27.04
CA TYR A 175 -19.34 -35.63 27.35
C TYR A 175 -20.53 -36.59 27.42
N GLU A 176 -21.43 -36.39 28.36
CA GLU A 176 -22.69 -37.15 28.46
C GLU A 176 -23.91 -36.22 28.45
N LEU A 177 -25.09 -36.74 28.11
CA LEU A 177 -26.33 -35.94 28.09
C LEU A 177 -26.65 -35.38 29.48
N ALA A 178 -26.87 -34.07 29.57
CA ALA A 178 -27.18 -33.40 30.82
C ALA A 178 -28.66 -33.63 31.21
N TYR A 179 -28.92 -34.40 32.26
CA TYR A 179 -30.24 -34.48 32.90
C TYR A 179 -30.32 -33.55 34.13
N SER A 180 -31.42 -32.82 34.26
CA SER A 180 -31.74 -31.94 35.39
C SER A 180 -32.13 -32.77 36.62
N GLN A 181 -31.32 -32.71 37.68
CA GLN A 181 -31.67 -33.27 38.99
C GLN A 181 -31.78 -32.14 40.03
N PRO A 182 -32.79 -32.14 40.93
CA PRO A 182 -32.99 -31.05 41.89
C PRO A 182 -31.90 -31.01 42.99
N PRO A 183 -31.68 -29.84 43.63
CA PRO A 183 -30.56 -29.63 44.53
C PRO A 183 -30.75 -30.37 45.88
N PRO A 184 -29.73 -31.06 46.43
CA PRO A 184 -29.84 -31.69 47.74
C PRO A 184 -29.78 -30.67 48.88
N THR A 185 -30.66 -30.87 49.86
CA THR A 185 -30.78 -30.11 51.10
C THR A 185 -29.60 -30.39 52.05
N ALA A 186 -29.05 -29.34 52.66
CA ALA A 186 -27.85 -29.37 53.49
C ALA A 186 -28.03 -30.06 54.85
N VAL A 187 -27.01 -30.82 55.28
CA VAL A 187 -26.77 -31.23 56.68
C VAL A 187 -25.25 -31.23 56.93
N PRO A 188 -24.71 -30.71 58.06
CA PRO A 188 -23.28 -30.47 58.21
C PRO A 188 -22.54 -31.66 58.83
N VAL A 189 -21.66 -32.38 58.10
CA VAL A 189 -20.65 -33.28 58.71
C VAL A 189 -19.44 -33.52 57.80
N GLN A 190 -18.26 -33.30 58.40
CA GLN A 190 -16.85 -33.65 58.11
C GLN A 190 -16.31 -33.97 56.69
N PRO A 191 -15.11 -33.44 56.35
CA PRO A 191 -14.45 -33.59 55.06
C PRO A 191 -13.86 -34.99 54.82
N VAL A 192 -13.75 -35.41 53.54
CA VAL A 192 -13.21 -36.72 53.12
C VAL A 192 -11.80 -36.56 52.55
N TYR A 193 -10.86 -37.40 52.97
CA TYR A 193 -9.50 -37.40 52.42
C TYR A 193 -9.39 -38.35 51.22
N VAL A 194 -8.92 -37.84 50.09
CA VAL A 194 -8.73 -38.60 48.85
C VAL A 194 -7.23 -38.76 48.58
N PRO A 195 -6.72 -39.98 48.33
CA PRO A 195 -5.33 -40.19 47.96
C PRO A 195 -5.07 -39.71 46.53
N ILE A 196 -3.97 -38.96 46.38
CA ILE A 196 -3.45 -38.44 45.12
C ILE A 196 -2.09 -39.11 44.88
N PHE A 197 -1.95 -39.80 43.76
CA PHE A 197 -0.72 -40.46 43.36
C PHE A 197 -0.09 -39.74 42.17
N TYR A 198 1.21 -39.48 42.25
CA TYR A 198 2.03 -39.06 41.12
C TYR A 198 2.79 -40.27 40.64
N LYS A 199 2.40 -40.82 39.49
CA LYS A 199 2.95 -42.07 38.96
C LYS A 199 3.79 -41.80 37.72
N ASP A 200 4.93 -42.45 37.60
CA ASP A 200 5.72 -42.36 36.37
C ASP A 200 5.04 -43.10 35.21
N ILE A 201 5.61 -42.99 34.02
CA ILE A 201 5.14 -43.67 32.81
C ILE A 201 5.20 -45.21 32.88
N TYR A 202 5.77 -45.78 33.95
CA TYR A 202 5.80 -47.22 34.24
C TYR A 202 4.81 -47.61 35.36
N ASN A 203 3.93 -46.67 35.76
CA ASN A 203 2.93 -46.82 36.81
C ASN A 203 3.52 -47.03 38.23
N GLN A 204 4.79 -46.67 38.44
CA GLN A 204 5.38 -46.62 39.79
C GLN A 204 5.03 -45.30 40.47
N VAL A 205 4.67 -45.34 41.75
CA VAL A 205 4.36 -44.14 42.54
C VAL A 205 5.65 -43.38 42.84
N VAL A 206 5.82 -42.23 42.21
CA VAL A 206 6.96 -41.31 42.40
C VAL A 206 6.75 -40.43 43.63
N ALA A 207 5.51 -39.98 43.85
CA ALA A 207 5.11 -39.26 45.05
C ALA A 207 3.63 -39.51 45.34
N SER A 208 3.18 -39.30 46.58
CA SER A 208 1.76 -39.36 46.92
C SER A 208 1.41 -38.37 48.03
N GLU A 209 0.14 -37.96 48.07
CA GLU A 209 -0.40 -37.09 49.11
C GLU A 209 -1.88 -37.40 49.35
N TYR A 210 -2.42 -36.92 50.48
CA TYR A 210 -3.86 -36.94 50.74
C TYR A 210 -4.42 -35.53 50.63
N ARG A 211 -5.52 -35.36 49.90
CA ARG A 211 -6.20 -34.09 49.78
C ARG A 211 -7.58 -34.13 50.41
N GLN A 212 -7.84 -33.15 51.27
CA GLN A 212 -9.11 -33.00 51.95
C GLN A 212 -10.13 -32.34 51.02
N LEU A 213 -11.24 -33.02 50.75
CA LEU A 213 -12.32 -32.56 49.87
C LEU A 213 -13.64 -32.44 50.63
N ASN A 214 -14.42 -31.42 50.27
CA ASN A 214 -15.77 -31.18 50.76
C ASN A 214 -16.80 -31.85 49.83
N MET A 215 -18.01 -32.10 50.35
CA MET A 215 -19.11 -32.67 49.57
C MET A 215 -19.46 -31.81 48.36
N GLY A 216 -19.78 -32.46 47.23
CA GLY A 216 -20.02 -31.83 45.95
C GLY A 216 -18.88 -32.05 44.95
N THR A 217 -18.97 -31.37 43.81
CA THR A 217 -17.98 -31.47 42.73
C THR A 217 -16.83 -30.50 42.99
N GLN A 218 -15.61 -31.03 43.08
CA GLN A 218 -14.41 -30.22 43.32
C GLN A 218 -13.31 -30.57 42.33
N LEU A 219 -12.55 -29.56 41.93
CA LEU A 219 -11.42 -29.72 41.03
C LEU A 219 -10.14 -29.95 41.84
N VAL A 220 -9.51 -31.11 41.65
CA VAL A 220 -8.25 -31.48 42.29
C VAL A 220 -7.12 -31.24 41.29
N LYS A 221 -6.20 -30.32 41.59
CA LYS A 221 -5.06 -30.00 40.73
C LYS A 221 -3.79 -30.77 41.13
N ALA A 222 -2.94 -31.11 40.18
CA ALA A 222 -1.61 -31.62 40.46
C ALA A 222 -0.76 -30.55 41.18
N ASP A 223 -0.12 -30.93 42.28
CA ASP A 223 0.80 -30.08 43.05
C ASP A 223 2.24 -30.43 42.71
N ALA A 224 2.82 -29.66 41.78
CA ALA A 224 4.20 -29.85 41.33
C ALA A 224 5.24 -29.68 42.46
N SER A 225 4.91 -29.00 43.57
CA SER A 225 5.83 -28.87 44.71
C SER A 225 6.09 -30.19 45.44
N LYS A 226 5.27 -31.23 45.17
CA LYS A 226 5.40 -32.57 45.76
C LYS A 226 6.29 -33.51 44.95
N LEU A 227 6.79 -33.08 43.78
CA LEU A 227 7.60 -33.93 42.89
C LEU A 227 9.10 -33.85 43.19
N PRO A 228 9.84 -34.97 43.12
CA PRO A 228 11.30 -34.96 43.18
C PRO A 228 11.95 -34.19 42.01
N GLN A 229 13.16 -33.67 42.22
CA GLN A 229 13.91 -32.93 41.20
C GLN A 229 14.12 -33.77 39.92
N GLY A 230 13.74 -33.23 38.75
CA GLY A 230 13.88 -33.89 37.44
C GLY A 230 12.62 -34.60 36.91
N TYR A 231 11.50 -34.51 37.63
CA TYR A 231 10.17 -34.97 37.19
C TYR A 231 9.22 -33.79 36.96
N TYR A 232 8.36 -33.91 35.94
CA TYR A 232 7.29 -32.95 35.66
C TYR A 232 5.98 -33.68 35.35
N VAL A 233 4.83 -33.03 35.57
CA VAL A 233 3.51 -33.61 35.22
C VAL A 233 3.34 -33.63 33.70
N SER A 234 3.14 -34.81 33.13
CA SER A 234 3.16 -35.04 31.67
C SER A 234 1.82 -35.54 31.11
N GLY A 235 0.73 -35.37 31.86
CA GLY A 235 -0.63 -35.75 31.49
C GLY A 235 -1.68 -34.77 31.99
N ALA A 236 -2.84 -35.28 32.43
CA ALA A 236 -3.87 -34.46 33.08
C ALA A 236 -3.28 -33.67 34.24
N SER A 237 -3.61 -32.38 34.33
CA SER A 237 -3.11 -31.47 35.37
C SER A 237 -4.13 -31.19 36.46
N ASP A 238 -5.37 -31.58 36.22
CA ASP A 238 -6.45 -31.60 37.18
C ASP A 238 -7.42 -32.74 36.89
N VAL A 239 -8.15 -33.14 37.93
CA VAL A 239 -9.20 -34.15 37.87
C VAL A 239 -10.41 -33.64 38.65
N VAL A 240 -11.58 -33.73 38.05
CA VAL A 240 -12.84 -33.44 38.72
C VAL A 240 -13.18 -34.62 39.62
N VAL A 241 -13.30 -34.37 40.92
CA VAL A 241 -13.67 -35.37 41.91
C VAL A 241 -15.04 -35.00 42.47
N VAL A 242 -15.95 -35.95 42.46
CA VAL A 242 -17.29 -35.79 43.04
C VAL A 242 -17.34 -36.54 44.35
N VAL A 243 -17.66 -35.81 45.42
CA VAL A 243 -17.92 -36.39 46.74
C VAL A 243 -19.44 -36.41 46.94
N ASN A 244 -20.04 -37.59 46.79
CA ASN A 244 -21.50 -37.78 46.86
C ASN A 244 -22.02 -37.69 48.30
N SER A 245 -23.33 -37.41 48.45
CA SER A 245 -24.03 -37.29 49.74
C SER A 245 -23.89 -38.52 50.67
N ASN A 246 -23.56 -39.69 50.12
CA ASN A 246 -23.30 -40.94 50.84
C ASN A 246 -21.81 -41.18 51.17
N ARG A 247 -20.94 -40.17 51.02
CA ARG A 247 -19.48 -40.20 51.22
C ARG A 247 -18.70 -41.09 50.25
N THR A 248 -19.31 -41.54 49.16
CA THR A 248 -18.56 -42.19 48.06
C THR A 248 -17.88 -41.13 47.19
N VAL A 249 -16.61 -41.36 46.88
CA VAL A 249 -15.77 -40.46 46.07
C VAL A 249 -15.61 -41.07 44.69
N THR A 250 -15.83 -40.28 43.64
CA THR A 250 -15.65 -40.72 42.26
C THR A 250 -14.77 -39.72 41.50
N PRO A 251 -13.60 -40.13 40.97
CA PRO A 251 -12.92 -41.41 41.26
C PRO A 251 -12.43 -41.49 42.72
N SER A 252 -12.36 -42.69 43.29
CA SER A 252 -11.98 -42.90 44.71
C SER A 252 -10.49 -42.68 45.00
N GLU A 253 -9.67 -42.59 43.95
CA GLU A 253 -8.28 -42.14 43.96
C GLU A 253 -8.02 -41.29 42.71
N VAL A 254 -7.05 -40.37 42.80
CA VAL A 254 -6.62 -39.56 41.66
C VAL A 254 -5.17 -39.89 41.34
N SER A 255 -4.87 -40.17 40.08
CA SER A 255 -3.50 -40.39 39.62
C SER A 255 -3.10 -39.34 38.58
N PHE A 256 -1.97 -38.68 38.80
CA PHE A 256 -1.33 -37.79 37.83
C PHE A 256 -0.08 -38.48 37.25
N ILE A 257 0.08 -38.41 35.92
CA ILE A 257 1.25 -38.98 35.25
C ILE A 257 2.39 -37.97 35.28
N VAL A 258 3.57 -38.43 35.68
CA VAL A 258 4.80 -37.65 35.69
C VAL A 258 5.86 -38.27 34.79
N SER A 259 6.65 -37.44 34.11
CA SER A 259 7.76 -37.89 33.27
C SER A 259 9.08 -37.37 33.81
N ARG A 260 10.13 -38.18 33.68
CA ARG A 260 11.52 -37.81 33.94
C ARG A 260 12.13 -37.21 32.67
N THR A 261 12.92 -36.14 32.80
CA THR A 261 13.78 -35.70 31.71
C THR A 261 14.97 -36.66 31.54
N GLN A 262 14.91 -37.59 30.59
CA GLN A 262 16.06 -38.40 30.14
C GLN A 262 16.05 -38.68 28.63
N PRO A 263 17.22 -38.92 27.99
CA PRO A 263 17.36 -39.09 26.54
C PRO A 263 16.97 -40.50 26.06
N VAL A 264 16.51 -40.54 24.80
CA VAL A 264 15.89 -41.61 24.00
C VAL A 264 16.63 -42.95 23.84
N THR A 265 15.86 -44.05 23.83
CA THR A 265 16.10 -45.30 23.06
C THR A 265 14.79 -45.82 22.44
N PRO A 266 14.80 -46.48 21.25
CA PRO A 266 13.58 -46.74 20.47
C PRO A 266 12.83 -48.02 20.91
N PRO A 267 11.51 -47.98 21.18
CA PRO A 267 10.66 -49.15 21.39
C PRO A 267 9.96 -49.62 20.08
N PRO A 268 9.37 -50.84 20.05
CA PRO A 268 8.84 -51.48 18.83
C PRO A 268 7.76 -50.66 18.09
N SER A 269 7.70 -50.86 16.77
CA SER A 269 6.96 -50.01 15.82
C SER A 269 5.74 -50.69 15.17
N THR A 270 5.00 -51.60 15.83
CA THR A 270 3.65 -52.08 15.41
C THR A 270 2.97 -52.82 16.57
N PHE A 271 1.70 -52.53 16.82
CA PHE A 271 0.82 -53.13 17.85
C PHE A 271 -0.52 -53.57 17.23
N TYR A 272 -1.44 -54.17 18.00
CA TYR A 272 -2.74 -54.64 17.49
C TYR A 272 -3.92 -54.24 18.39
N VAL A 273 -5.07 -53.93 17.79
CA VAL A 273 -6.35 -53.73 18.48
C VAL A 273 -7.38 -54.78 18.03
N PRO A 274 -8.13 -55.43 18.94
CA PRO A 274 -9.24 -56.31 18.57
C PRO A 274 -10.37 -55.55 17.87
N VAL A 275 -10.94 -56.16 16.83
CA VAL A 275 -12.10 -55.64 16.09
C VAL A 275 -13.23 -56.66 16.13
N ARG A 276 -14.43 -56.24 16.55
CA ARG A 276 -15.64 -57.08 16.67
C ARG A 276 -16.71 -56.58 15.70
N TYR A 277 -17.16 -57.48 14.83
CA TYR A 277 -18.32 -57.29 13.96
C TYR A 277 -19.52 -57.97 14.62
N GLN A 278 -20.61 -57.24 14.86
CA GLN A 278 -21.80 -57.77 15.54
C GLN A 278 -23.10 -57.32 14.87
N ASP A 279 -24.21 -57.99 15.16
CA ASP A 279 -25.54 -57.54 14.76
C ASP A 279 -26.15 -56.55 15.77
N GLU A 280 -27.28 -55.92 15.42
CA GLU A 280 -28.00 -54.98 16.30
C GLU A 280 -28.49 -55.62 17.62
N ALA A 281 -28.58 -56.95 17.70
CA ALA A 281 -28.90 -57.69 18.93
C ALA A 281 -27.66 -57.99 19.80
N GLY A 282 -26.47 -57.59 19.35
CA GLY A 282 -25.19 -57.77 20.04
C GLY A 282 -24.52 -59.13 19.80
N ASN A 283 -25.09 -59.98 18.94
CA ASN A 283 -24.49 -61.26 18.59
C ASN A 283 -23.24 -61.03 17.73
N VAL A 284 -22.16 -61.73 18.03
CA VAL A 284 -20.92 -61.62 17.27
C VAL A 284 -21.10 -62.29 15.90
N LEU A 285 -20.96 -61.51 14.84
CA LEU A 285 -20.90 -62.00 13.46
C LEU A 285 -19.48 -62.50 13.15
N ARG A 286 -18.45 -61.73 13.56
CA ARG A 286 -17.04 -62.09 13.39
C ARG A 286 -16.12 -61.28 14.31
N THR A 287 -14.93 -61.80 14.60
CA THR A 287 -13.84 -61.06 15.26
C THR A 287 -12.58 -61.04 14.40
N ALA A 288 -11.81 -59.96 14.49
CA ALA A 288 -10.55 -59.74 13.81
C ALA A 288 -9.58 -58.95 14.71
N GLN A 289 -8.36 -58.71 14.23
CA GLN A 289 -7.40 -57.79 14.85
C GLN A 289 -6.84 -56.86 13.77
N GLU A 290 -6.65 -55.60 14.10
CA GLU A 290 -6.09 -54.59 13.20
C GLU A 290 -4.74 -54.11 13.72
N ALA A 291 -3.74 -54.00 12.83
CA ALA A 291 -2.44 -53.46 13.17
C ALA A 291 -2.52 -51.94 13.39
N VAL A 292 -1.98 -51.47 14.50
CA VAL A 292 -1.96 -50.05 14.88
C VAL A 292 -0.55 -49.61 15.24
N GLN A 293 -0.24 -48.37 14.90
CA GLN A 293 1.04 -47.74 15.20
C GLN A 293 0.92 -46.83 16.43
N PRO A 294 2.01 -46.59 17.18
CA PRO A 294 1.97 -45.61 18.25
C PRO A 294 1.50 -44.23 17.77
N GLY A 295 0.56 -43.63 18.50
CA GLY A 295 -0.26 -42.51 18.06
C GLY A 295 -1.67 -42.97 17.65
N TYR A 296 -2.39 -42.11 16.94
CA TYR A 296 -3.73 -42.45 16.46
C TYR A 296 -3.67 -43.19 15.12
N THR A 297 -4.32 -44.35 15.05
CA THR A 297 -4.58 -45.13 13.83
C THR A 297 -6.09 -45.16 13.58
N THR A 298 -6.53 -45.09 12.32
CA THR A 298 -7.96 -45.23 11.98
C THR A 298 -8.25 -46.66 11.54
N VAL A 299 -9.11 -47.36 12.27
CA VAL A 299 -9.58 -48.71 11.93
C VAL A 299 -10.88 -48.59 11.15
N THR A 300 -10.96 -49.22 9.98
CA THR A 300 -12.13 -49.14 9.09
C THR A 300 -12.85 -50.48 9.01
N ALA A 301 -14.17 -50.44 9.01
CA ALA A 301 -15.02 -51.62 8.90
C ALA A 301 -14.79 -52.32 7.56
N ASN A 302 -14.48 -53.62 7.63
CA ASN A 302 -14.32 -54.46 6.46
C ASN A 302 -15.60 -55.30 6.25
N ASP A 303 -16.43 -54.89 5.30
CA ASP A 303 -17.72 -55.54 5.01
C ASP A 303 -17.58 -57.00 4.53
N SER A 304 -16.40 -57.43 4.08
CA SER A 304 -16.15 -58.85 3.76
C SER A 304 -16.09 -59.75 5.00
N MET A 305 -16.06 -59.15 6.19
CA MET A 305 -16.03 -59.86 7.48
C MET A 305 -17.44 -60.20 8.00
N VAL A 306 -18.50 -59.78 7.31
CA VAL A 306 -19.91 -60.09 7.67
C VAL A 306 -20.63 -60.85 6.54
N PRO A 307 -21.72 -61.60 6.85
CA PRO A 307 -22.53 -62.26 5.84
C PRO A 307 -23.09 -61.31 4.77
N SER A 308 -23.25 -61.80 3.53
CA SER A 308 -23.80 -61.03 2.41
C SER A 308 -25.24 -60.56 2.70
N GLY A 309 -25.56 -59.32 2.30
CA GLY A 309 -26.88 -58.71 2.54
C GLY A 309 -27.02 -58.00 3.88
N MET A 310 -25.91 -57.70 4.57
CA MET A 310 -25.89 -56.85 5.75
C MET A 310 -25.30 -55.47 5.44
N GLU A 311 -25.83 -54.43 6.08
CA GLU A 311 -25.33 -53.06 6.02
C GLU A 311 -24.82 -52.60 7.39
N LEU A 312 -23.72 -51.86 7.38
CA LEU A 312 -23.11 -51.28 8.59
C LEU A 312 -24.02 -50.17 9.15
N THR A 313 -24.35 -50.24 10.44
CA THR A 313 -25.19 -49.25 11.15
C THR A 313 -24.37 -48.27 12.01
N THR A 314 -23.15 -48.66 12.40
CA THR A 314 -22.20 -47.77 13.11
C THR A 314 -21.31 -46.99 12.14
N GLN A 315 -20.48 -46.07 12.66
CA GLN A 315 -19.48 -45.37 11.85
C GLN A 315 -18.52 -46.35 11.17
N ARG A 316 -18.20 -46.09 9.89
CA ARG A 316 -17.33 -46.94 9.07
C ARG A 316 -15.86 -46.90 9.47
N SER A 317 -15.44 -45.87 10.19
CA SER A 317 -14.06 -45.70 10.63
C SER A 317 -14.04 -45.22 12.08
N ILE A 318 -13.22 -45.87 12.91
CA ILE A 318 -13.06 -45.59 14.34
C ILE A 318 -11.59 -45.26 14.60
N VAL A 319 -11.33 -44.13 15.25
CA VAL A 319 -9.97 -43.71 15.61
C VAL A 319 -9.55 -44.43 16.89
N VAL A 320 -8.41 -45.12 16.82
CA VAL A 320 -7.80 -45.86 17.92
C VAL A 320 -6.48 -45.20 18.27
N TYR A 321 -6.32 -44.77 19.51
CA TYR A 321 -5.03 -44.39 20.04
C TYR A 321 -4.25 -45.64 20.46
N CYS A 322 -3.00 -45.76 20.06
CA CYS A 322 -2.07 -46.76 20.57
C CYS A 322 -0.88 -46.05 21.22
N SER A 323 -0.51 -46.42 22.44
CA SER A 323 0.71 -45.90 23.07
C SER A 323 1.97 -46.50 22.42
N ASN A 324 3.14 -45.90 22.70
CA ASN A 324 4.46 -46.45 22.33
C ASN A 324 4.77 -47.81 23.01
N GLN A 325 3.86 -48.33 23.85
CA GLN A 325 3.95 -49.62 24.53
C GLN A 325 2.77 -50.57 24.20
N GLY A 326 1.89 -50.21 23.26
CA GLY A 326 0.88 -51.13 22.72
C GLY A 326 -0.49 -51.16 23.39
N VAL A 327 -0.72 -50.29 24.38
CA VAL A 327 -2.06 -50.10 24.95
C VAL A 327 -2.93 -49.30 23.98
N THR A 328 -4.10 -49.84 23.64
CA THR A 328 -5.04 -49.26 22.67
C THR A 328 -6.29 -48.69 23.34
N PHE A 329 -6.79 -47.56 22.85
CA PHE A 329 -8.05 -46.95 23.26
C PHE A 329 -8.88 -46.54 22.02
N PRO A 330 -10.12 -47.04 21.87
CA PRO A 330 -10.76 -48.05 22.71
C PRO A 330 -9.98 -49.38 22.66
N SER A 331 -10.09 -50.19 23.73
CA SER A 331 -9.40 -51.48 23.83
C SER A 331 -10.03 -52.57 22.93
N THR A 332 -11.17 -52.29 22.31
CA THR A 332 -11.79 -53.08 21.25
C THR A 332 -12.62 -52.16 20.36
N VAL A 333 -12.47 -52.31 19.05
CA VAL A 333 -13.28 -51.61 18.04
C VAL A 333 -14.50 -52.45 17.72
N ILE A 334 -15.70 -51.85 17.71
CA ILE A 334 -16.95 -52.57 17.45
C ILE A 334 -17.66 -51.96 16.24
N PHE A 335 -17.97 -52.79 15.24
CA PHE A 335 -18.79 -52.45 14.10
C PHE A 335 -20.11 -53.23 14.16
N THR A 336 -21.24 -52.52 14.13
CA THR A 336 -22.57 -53.13 14.20
C THR A 336 -23.22 -53.12 12.82
N TYR A 337 -23.87 -54.22 12.44
CA TYR A 337 -24.50 -54.44 11.15
C TYR A 337 -25.96 -54.87 11.30
N ARG A 338 -26.79 -54.59 10.31
CA ARG A 338 -28.18 -55.09 10.19
C ARG A 338 -28.44 -55.64 8.80
N THR A 339 -29.52 -56.40 8.61
CA THR A 339 -29.92 -56.88 7.28
C THR A 339 -30.38 -55.72 6.39
N SER A 340 -29.91 -55.66 5.15
CA SER A 340 -30.26 -54.60 4.20
C SER A 340 -31.73 -54.68 3.76
N VAL A 341 -32.44 -53.55 3.83
CA VAL A 341 -33.82 -53.41 3.35
C VAL A 341 -33.82 -52.68 2.00
N THR A 342 -34.41 -53.30 0.96
CA THR A 342 -34.48 -52.72 -0.39
C THR A 342 -35.86 -52.90 -1.02
N ALA A 343 -36.19 -52.06 -2.02
CA ALA A 343 -37.41 -52.16 -2.82
C ALA A 343 -37.10 -51.91 -4.31
N ASN A 344 -37.80 -52.59 -5.22
CA ASN A 344 -37.70 -52.38 -6.67
C ASN A 344 -38.73 -51.33 -7.14
N VAL A 345 -38.28 -50.34 -7.91
CA VAL A 345 -39.11 -49.25 -8.45
C VAL A 345 -38.97 -49.20 -9.96
N GLN A 346 -40.09 -49.19 -10.69
CA GLN A 346 -40.13 -49.02 -12.14
C GLN A 346 -39.99 -47.55 -12.52
N ILE A 347 -39.11 -47.21 -13.45
CA ILE A 347 -38.97 -45.88 -14.02
C ILE A 347 -39.36 -45.95 -15.49
N LEU A 348 -40.30 -45.11 -15.91
CA LEU A 348 -40.95 -45.22 -17.19
C LEU A 348 -40.97 -43.89 -17.93
N TYR A 349 -40.43 -43.88 -19.14
CA TYR A 349 -40.42 -42.75 -20.05
C TYR A 349 -41.51 -42.99 -21.10
N ARG A 350 -42.45 -42.05 -21.27
CA ARG A 350 -43.56 -42.17 -22.23
C ARG A 350 -43.76 -40.92 -23.04
N ASP A 351 -44.36 -41.04 -24.21
CA ASP A 351 -44.84 -39.88 -24.96
C ASP A 351 -46.18 -39.34 -24.43
N ALA A 352 -46.66 -38.23 -24.96
CA ALA A 352 -47.95 -37.63 -24.61
C ALA A 352 -49.17 -38.52 -24.96
N ALA A 353 -49.00 -39.52 -25.82
CA ALA A 353 -50.00 -40.53 -26.18
C ALA A 353 -49.89 -41.81 -25.33
N ASN A 354 -49.08 -41.78 -24.25
CA ASN A 354 -48.83 -42.87 -23.32
C ASN A 354 -48.04 -44.06 -23.90
N ASN A 355 -47.43 -43.93 -25.09
CA ASN A 355 -46.57 -44.96 -25.64
C ASN A 355 -45.24 -45.00 -24.87
N PRO A 356 -44.72 -46.19 -24.52
CA PRO A 356 -43.43 -46.30 -23.84
C PRO A 356 -42.29 -45.91 -24.78
N LEU A 357 -41.45 -44.98 -24.34
CA LEU A 357 -40.21 -44.58 -25.00
C LEU A 357 -39.02 -45.38 -24.44
N PHE A 358 -39.00 -45.59 -23.12
CA PHE A 358 -38.00 -46.41 -22.41
C PHE A 358 -38.52 -46.84 -21.04
N ASN A 359 -38.06 -47.97 -20.51
CA ASN A 359 -38.36 -48.39 -19.13
C ASN A 359 -37.15 -49.04 -18.47
N GLU A 360 -37.05 -48.91 -17.15
CA GLU A 360 -36.06 -49.60 -16.34
C GLU A 360 -36.58 -49.92 -14.94
N THR A 361 -35.97 -50.93 -14.30
CA THR A 361 -36.22 -51.24 -12.88
C THR A 361 -35.01 -50.82 -12.07
N ARG A 362 -35.23 -50.06 -10.99
CA ARG A 362 -34.17 -49.61 -10.08
C ARG A 362 -34.43 -50.13 -8.67
N GLN A 363 -33.45 -50.82 -8.10
CA GLN A 363 -33.47 -51.25 -6.70
C GLN A 363 -32.98 -50.10 -5.81
N LEU A 364 -33.78 -49.72 -4.82
CA LEU A 364 -33.49 -48.63 -3.89
C LEU A 364 -33.38 -49.17 -2.47
N ALA A 365 -32.38 -48.72 -1.72
CA ALA A 365 -32.22 -49.03 -0.30
C ALA A 365 -33.24 -48.28 0.57
N GLN A 366 -33.39 -48.63 1.85
CA GLN A 366 -34.23 -47.89 2.79
C GLN A 366 -33.84 -46.39 2.82
N GLY A 367 -34.85 -45.51 2.83
CA GLY A 367 -34.69 -44.05 2.84
C GLY A 367 -35.31 -43.34 1.64
N THR A 368 -35.17 -42.02 1.59
CA THR A 368 -35.72 -41.19 0.49
C THR A 368 -34.69 -41.00 -0.61
N HIS A 369 -35.08 -41.35 -1.83
CA HIS A 369 -34.29 -41.27 -3.06
C HIS A 369 -34.93 -40.27 -4.02
N THR A 370 -34.12 -39.51 -4.74
CA THR A 370 -34.60 -38.64 -5.82
C THR A 370 -34.29 -39.30 -7.15
N ILE A 371 -35.33 -39.67 -7.89
CA ILE A 371 -35.22 -40.16 -9.26
C ILE A 371 -35.29 -38.97 -10.19
N ILE A 372 -34.27 -38.81 -11.05
CA ILE A 372 -34.17 -37.73 -12.03
C ILE A 372 -34.37 -38.33 -13.43
N ALA A 373 -35.12 -37.64 -14.27
CA ALA A 373 -35.34 -38.03 -15.66
C ALA A 373 -34.01 -38.01 -16.45
N ASP A 374 -33.72 -39.09 -17.17
CA ASP A 374 -32.55 -39.22 -18.05
C ASP A 374 -32.98 -39.03 -19.52
N ASP A 375 -32.75 -37.82 -20.03
CA ASP A 375 -33.11 -37.43 -21.40
C ASP A 375 -32.36 -38.28 -22.46
N SER A 376 -31.22 -38.89 -22.13
CA SER A 376 -30.47 -39.75 -23.05
C SER A 376 -31.16 -41.08 -23.36
N ARG A 377 -32.16 -41.45 -22.56
CA ARG A 377 -32.96 -42.68 -22.72
C ARG A 377 -34.13 -42.51 -23.69
N VAL A 378 -34.34 -41.31 -24.21
CA VAL A 378 -35.48 -40.97 -25.06
C VAL A 378 -35.00 -40.65 -26.49
N PRO A 379 -35.75 -41.01 -27.56
CA PRO A 379 -35.38 -40.67 -28.94
C PRO A 379 -35.13 -39.17 -29.16
N SER A 380 -34.23 -38.84 -30.10
CA SER A 380 -33.91 -37.44 -30.42
C SER A 380 -35.15 -36.67 -30.89
N GLY A 381 -35.30 -35.43 -30.40
CA GLY A 381 -36.43 -34.55 -30.71
C GLY A 381 -37.54 -34.51 -29.65
N TYR A 382 -37.49 -35.40 -28.64
CA TYR A 382 -38.40 -35.36 -27.50
C TYR A 382 -37.83 -34.53 -26.34
N GLN A 383 -38.68 -33.75 -25.68
CA GLN A 383 -38.36 -32.96 -24.49
C GLN A 383 -39.29 -33.31 -23.33
N LEU A 384 -38.73 -33.37 -22.11
CA LEU A 384 -39.47 -33.67 -20.89
C LEU A 384 -40.60 -32.65 -20.67
N GLN A 385 -41.79 -33.16 -20.42
CA GLN A 385 -43.01 -32.42 -20.09
C GLN A 385 -43.28 -32.62 -18.59
N GLY A 386 -42.97 -31.59 -17.78
CA GLY A 386 -43.23 -31.60 -16.34
C GLY A 386 -41.99 -31.74 -15.45
N SER A 387 -42.19 -32.24 -14.23
CA SER A 387 -41.16 -32.31 -13.19
C SER A 387 -40.05 -33.28 -13.55
N ARG A 388 -38.79 -32.81 -13.50
CA ARG A 388 -37.61 -33.63 -13.81
C ARG A 388 -37.14 -34.53 -12.68
N SER A 389 -37.74 -34.42 -11.51
CA SER A 389 -37.38 -35.19 -10.34
C SER A 389 -38.62 -35.65 -9.59
N VAL A 390 -38.55 -36.86 -9.06
CA VAL A 390 -39.60 -37.44 -8.22
C VAL A 390 -38.93 -38.11 -7.02
N GLN A 391 -39.45 -37.85 -5.81
CA GLN A 391 -38.97 -38.50 -4.61
C GLN A 391 -39.68 -39.84 -4.38
N VAL A 392 -38.89 -40.88 -4.06
CA VAL A 392 -39.37 -42.20 -3.65
C VAL A 392 -38.78 -42.52 -2.28
N THR A 393 -39.62 -42.86 -1.30
CA THR A 393 -39.15 -43.29 0.02
C THR A 393 -39.33 -44.80 0.17
N VAL A 394 -38.27 -45.53 0.47
CA VAL A 394 -38.32 -46.94 0.85
C VAL A 394 -38.39 -47.03 2.37
N TYR A 395 -39.49 -47.60 2.87
CA TYR A 395 -39.73 -47.75 4.31
C TYR A 395 -38.97 -48.95 4.90
N ALA A 396 -38.88 -48.99 6.23
CA ALA A 396 -38.17 -50.05 6.97
C ALA A 396 -38.73 -51.46 6.74
N ASN A 397 -39.95 -51.59 6.22
CA ASN A 397 -40.59 -52.86 5.86
C ASN A 397 -40.32 -53.29 4.40
N GLY A 398 -39.47 -52.58 3.66
CA GLY A 398 -39.12 -52.90 2.27
C GLY A 398 -40.16 -52.44 1.23
N VAL A 399 -41.14 -51.62 1.61
CA VAL A 399 -42.13 -51.05 0.69
C VAL A 399 -41.68 -49.67 0.23
N ALA A 400 -41.76 -49.39 -1.07
CA ALA A 400 -41.54 -48.05 -1.62
C ALA A 400 -42.83 -47.22 -1.60
N SER A 401 -42.72 -45.90 -1.36
CA SER A 401 -43.85 -44.95 -1.39
C SER A 401 -44.56 -44.93 -2.73
N GLN A 402 -43.84 -45.29 -3.80
CA GLN A 402 -44.38 -45.57 -5.13
C GLN A 402 -43.52 -46.66 -5.78
N SER A 403 -44.18 -47.67 -6.33
CA SER A 403 -43.52 -48.75 -7.08
C SER A 403 -43.23 -48.37 -8.53
N GLN A 404 -43.70 -47.20 -8.99
CA GLN A 404 -43.51 -46.67 -10.33
C GLN A 404 -43.32 -45.15 -10.34
N VAL A 405 -42.41 -44.68 -11.18
CA VAL A 405 -42.17 -43.26 -11.53
C VAL A 405 -42.30 -43.10 -13.04
N VAL A 406 -43.06 -42.09 -13.47
CA VAL A 406 -43.33 -41.82 -14.89
C VAL A 406 -42.83 -40.43 -15.28
N PHE A 407 -42.08 -40.35 -16.37
CA PHE A 407 -41.67 -39.11 -17.03
C PHE A 407 -42.29 -39.04 -18.43
N THR A 408 -43.01 -37.96 -18.70
CA THR A 408 -43.68 -37.74 -19.99
C THR A 408 -42.83 -36.85 -20.89
N TYR A 409 -42.71 -37.18 -22.17
CA TYR A 409 -41.92 -36.44 -23.16
C TYR A 409 -42.78 -36.09 -24.39
N GLY A 410 -42.47 -34.96 -25.05
CA GLY A 410 -43.16 -34.52 -26.27
C GLY A 410 -42.23 -33.76 -27.21
N MET A 411 -42.57 -33.68 -28.50
CA MET A 411 -41.80 -32.87 -29.46
C MET A 411 -42.09 -31.37 -29.26
N PRO A 412 -41.08 -30.50 -29.27
CA PRO A 412 -41.28 -29.06 -29.07
C PRO A 412 -41.98 -28.43 -30.29
N VAL A 413 -43.07 -27.71 -30.04
CA VAL A 413 -43.79 -26.93 -31.04
C VAL A 413 -43.18 -25.52 -31.13
N SER A 414 -42.81 -25.09 -32.33
CA SER A 414 -42.23 -23.76 -32.59
C SER A 414 -42.69 -23.17 -33.93
N ALA A 415 -42.64 -21.84 -34.06
CA ALA A 415 -43.02 -21.11 -35.28
C ALA A 415 -42.03 -19.99 -35.60
N GLN A 416 -41.81 -19.71 -36.89
CA GLN A 416 -40.95 -18.62 -37.35
C GLN A 416 -41.77 -17.33 -37.56
N LEU A 417 -41.42 -16.27 -36.84
CA LEU A 417 -42.00 -14.93 -36.96
C LEU A 417 -41.12 -14.03 -37.84
N LEU A 418 -41.70 -13.26 -38.76
CA LEU A 418 -41.02 -12.20 -39.50
C LEU A 418 -41.12 -10.85 -38.77
N VAL A 419 -40.00 -10.17 -38.53
CA VAL A 419 -39.97 -8.82 -37.94
C VAL A 419 -39.36 -7.85 -38.96
N GLU A 420 -40.12 -6.82 -39.32
CA GLU A 420 -39.70 -5.80 -40.27
C GLU A 420 -39.63 -4.43 -39.63
N TYR A 421 -38.62 -3.67 -40.03
CA TYR A 421 -38.44 -2.28 -39.67
C TYR A 421 -38.57 -1.45 -40.93
N ARG A 422 -39.55 -0.54 -40.98
CA ARG A 422 -39.85 0.26 -42.16
C ARG A 422 -39.83 1.74 -41.82
N ASP A 423 -39.49 2.58 -42.78
CA ASP A 423 -39.70 4.01 -42.64
C ASP A 423 -41.15 4.41 -42.92
N THR A 424 -41.51 5.66 -42.61
CA THR A 424 -42.84 6.24 -42.90
C THR A 424 -43.16 6.33 -44.39
N ASP A 425 -42.15 6.25 -45.27
CA ASP A 425 -42.30 6.24 -46.72
C ASP A 425 -42.50 4.79 -47.26
N GLY A 426 -42.54 3.80 -46.36
CA GLY A 426 -42.82 2.38 -46.65
C GLY A 426 -41.60 1.54 -47.04
N ARG A 427 -40.40 2.13 -47.06
CA ARG A 427 -39.15 1.43 -47.39
C ARG A 427 -38.70 0.57 -46.21
N THR A 428 -38.33 -0.68 -46.50
CA THR A 428 -37.73 -1.57 -45.49
C THR A 428 -36.31 -1.13 -45.16
N LEU A 429 -36.09 -0.85 -43.87
CA LEU A 429 -34.81 -0.49 -43.29
C LEU A 429 -34.03 -1.74 -42.84
N TYR A 430 -34.74 -2.71 -42.25
CA TYR A 430 -34.17 -3.97 -41.79
C TYR A 430 -35.25 -5.06 -41.70
N THR A 431 -34.86 -6.33 -41.85
CA THR A 431 -35.75 -7.48 -41.68
C THR A 431 -35.01 -8.60 -40.95
N GLU A 432 -35.70 -9.30 -40.06
CA GLU A 432 -35.19 -10.48 -39.36
C GLU A 432 -36.28 -11.55 -39.17
N GLN A 433 -35.86 -12.81 -39.06
CA GLN A 433 -36.73 -13.92 -38.67
C GLN A 433 -36.40 -14.37 -37.25
N ARG A 434 -37.42 -14.70 -36.46
CA ARG A 434 -37.28 -15.15 -35.07
C ARG A 434 -38.06 -16.44 -34.83
N LEU A 435 -37.37 -17.47 -34.34
CA LEU A 435 -38.00 -18.73 -33.93
C LEU A 435 -38.59 -18.59 -32.52
N LEU A 436 -39.87 -18.87 -32.36
CA LEU A 436 -40.60 -18.76 -31.09
C LEU A 436 -41.18 -20.12 -30.68
N GLY A 437 -41.03 -20.50 -29.40
CA GLY A 437 -41.72 -21.67 -28.82
C GLY A 437 -43.17 -21.35 -28.42
N THR A 438 -43.93 -22.31 -27.91
CA THR A 438 -45.32 -22.08 -27.47
C THR A 438 -45.45 -21.02 -26.38
N GLY A 439 -46.58 -20.30 -26.36
CA GLY A 439 -46.85 -19.22 -25.40
C GLY A 439 -46.77 -17.81 -26.00
N THR A 440 -46.97 -16.80 -25.15
CA THR A 440 -46.96 -15.38 -25.55
C THR A 440 -45.57 -14.78 -25.40
N HIS A 441 -45.06 -14.18 -26.47
CA HIS A 441 -43.76 -13.54 -26.57
C HIS A 441 -43.92 -12.04 -26.82
N THR A 442 -43.18 -11.21 -26.11
CA THR A 442 -43.11 -9.77 -26.39
C THR A 442 -41.96 -9.48 -27.33
N ILE A 443 -42.27 -8.96 -28.51
CA ILE A 443 -41.32 -8.52 -29.52
C ILE A 443 -41.08 -7.02 -29.33
N THR A 444 -39.83 -6.67 -29.02
CA THR A 444 -39.42 -5.27 -28.80
C THR A 444 -38.64 -4.74 -29.98
N ALA A 445 -38.97 -3.51 -30.41
CA ALA A 445 -38.25 -2.80 -31.46
C ALA A 445 -36.77 -2.59 -31.07
N ASN A 446 -35.86 -3.04 -31.93
CA ASN A 446 -34.42 -2.86 -31.75
C ASN A 446 -33.89 -1.70 -32.61
N ASP A 447 -33.76 -0.53 -31.99
CA ASP A 447 -33.29 0.68 -32.69
C ASP A 447 -31.85 0.56 -33.19
N GLY A 448 -31.03 -0.31 -32.58
CA GLY A 448 -29.64 -0.54 -33.00
C GLY A 448 -29.52 -1.25 -34.35
N LYS A 449 -30.62 -1.81 -34.88
CA LYS A 449 -30.68 -2.36 -36.24
C LYS A 449 -31.00 -1.31 -37.30
N ILE A 450 -31.32 -0.10 -36.88
CA ILE A 450 -31.71 1.01 -37.75
C ILE A 450 -30.57 2.02 -37.84
N GLY A 451 -30.37 2.59 -39.03
CA GLY A 451 -29.38 3.65 -39.23
C GLY A 451 -29.60 4.85 -38.29
N SER A 452 -28.54 5.60 -38.00
CA SER A 452 -28.59 6.74 -37.08
C SER A 452 -29.58 7.81 -37.54
N GLY A 453 -30.36 8.35 -36.58
CA GLY A 453 -31.27 9.48 -36.79
C GLY A 453 -32.73 9.11 -37.10
N TYR A 454 -33.07 7.83 -37.28
CA TYR A 454 -34.45 7.39 -37.37
C TYR A 454 -35.13 7.35 -36.00
N THR A 455 -36.40 7.75 -35.93
CA THR A 455 -37.17 7.78 -34.66
C THR A 455 -38.39 6.86 -34.74
N LEU A 456 -38.50 5.89 -33.83
CA LEU A 456 -39.63 4.96 -33.75
C LEU A 456 -40.97 5.69 -33.56
N GLN A 457 -41.95 5.40 -34.42
CA GLN A 457 -43.29 5.99 -34.42
C GLN A 457 -44.37 5.00 -33.93
N SER A 458 -44.20 3.71 -34.21
CA SER A 458 -45.14 2.67 -33.75
C SER A 458 -44.88 2.26 -32.29
N SER A 459 -45.79 1.49 -31.69
CA SER A 459 -45.59 0.89 -30.37
C SER A 459 -44.28 0.09 -30.31
N ARG A 460 -43.52 0.28 -29.23
CA ARG A 460 -42.21 -0.39 -29.04
C ARG A 460 -42.31 -1.89 -28.77
N ASN A 461 -43.42 -2.34 -28.21
CA ASN A 461 -43.63 -3.73 -27.83
C ASN A 461 -44.88 -4.28 -28.52
N VAL A 462 -44.75 -5.46 -29.12
CA VAL A 462 -45.84 -6.17 -29.77
C VAL A 462 -45.87 -7.61 -29.25
N ASN A 463 -47.01 -8.07 -28.75
CA ASN A 463 -47.16 -9.43 -28.26
C ASN A 463 -47.54 -10.39 -29.41
N VAL A 464 -46.87 -11.54 -29.47
CA VAL A 464 -47.09 -12.60 -30.45
C VAL A 464 -47.26 -13.91 -29.69
N THR A 465 -48.36 -14.63 -29.92
CA THR A 465 -48.62 -15.92 -29.29
C THR A 465 -48.38 -17.05 -30.28
N VAL A 466 -47.60 -18.05 -29.87
CA VAL A 466 -47.49 -19.34 -30.58
C VAL A 466 -48.43 -20.32 -29.90
N TYR A 467 -49.43 -20.78 -30.63
CA TYR A 467 -50.41 -21.74 -30.14
C TYR A 467 -49.82 -23.16 -30.10
N GLN A 468 -50.44 -24.05 -29.32
CA GLN A 468 -50.01 -25.46 -29.17
C GLN A 468 -50.01 -26.27 -30.48
N ASN A 469 -50.68 -25.76 -31.53
CA ASN A 469 -50.68 -26.35 -32.87
C ASN A 469 -49.63 -25.71 -33.81
N GLY A 470 -48.74 -24.85 -33.31
CA GLY A 470 -47.67 -24.22 -34.07
C GLY A 470 -48.07 -22.98 -34.88
N MET A 471 -49.30 -22.49 -34.76
CA MET A 471 -49.73 -21.26 -35.42
C MET A 471 -49.32 -20.02 -34.63
N LEU A 472 -49.01 -18.92 -35.33
CA LEU A 472 -48.76 -17.60 -34.74
C LEU A 472 -50.06 -16.78 -34.69
N SER A 473 -50.24 -15.98 -33.64
CA SER A 473 -51.31 -14.97 -33.57
C SER A 473 -51.17 -13.88 -34.64
N GLN A 474 -49.93 -13.66 -35.10
CA GLN A 474 -49.58 -12.85 -36.25
C GLN A 474 -48.23 -13.34 -36.79
N ASP A 475 -48.13 -13.52 -38.11
CA ASP A 475 -46.95 -14.05 -38.79
C ASP A 475 -45.90 -12.96 -39.09
N ARG A 476 -46.27 -11.68 -38.93
CA ARG A 476 -45.40 -10.52 -39.16
C ARG A 476 -45.62 -9.41 -38.12
N VAL A 477 -44.52 -8.87 -37.60
CA VAL A 477 -44.50 -7.63 -36.79
C VAL A 477 -43.78 -6.54 -37.58
N VAL A 478 -44.36 -5.33 -37.65
CA VAL A 478 -43.78 -4.17 -38.34
C VAL A 478 -43.57 -3.03 -37.36
N PHE A 479 -42.34 -2.52 -37.28
CA PHE A 479 -42.01 -1.28 -36.56
C PHE A 479 -41.78 -0.13 -37.56
N LEU A 480 -42.49 0.99 -37.37
CA LEU A 480 -42.43 2.16 -38.25
C LEU A 480 -41.51 3.24 -37.66
N TYR A 481 -40.62 3.79 -38.49
CA TYR A 481 -39.66 4.82 -38.11
C TYR A 481 -39.78 6.07 -38.98
N ALA A 482 -39.71 7.27 -38.40
CA ALA A 482 -39.57 8.51 -39.14
C ALA A 482 -38.11 8.75 -39.53
N LYS A 483 -37.88 9.21 -40.77
CA LYS A 483 -36.54 9.56 -41.26
C LYS A 483 -35.94 10.76 -40.50
N PRO A 484 -34.60 10.82 -40.33
CA PRO A 484 -33.95 11.97 -39.73
C PRO A 484 -34.21 13.25 -40.51
N VAL A 485 -34.56 14.32 -39.79
CA VAL A 485 -34.73 15.67 -40.34
C VAL A 485 -33.43 16.45 -40.13
N SER A 486 -32.89 17.02 -41.21
CA SER A 486 -31.69 17.86 -41.19
C SER A 486 -31.80 19.03 -42.18
N ALA A 487 -30.98 20.06 -41.97
CA ALA A 487 -30.91 21.25 -42.81
C ALA A 487 -29.47 21.67 -43.05
N ALA A 488 -29.18 22.15 -44.26
CA ALA A 488 -27.89 22.72 -44.61
C ALA A 488 -27.85 24.24 -44.31
N VAL A 489 -26.76 24.71 -43.71
CA VAL A 489 -26.53 26.12 -43.38
C VAL A 489 -25.18 26.56 -43.96
N THR A 490 -25.16 27.69 -44.64
CA THR A 490 -23.94 28.25 -45.24
C THR A 490 -23.22 29.16 -44.23
N ILE A 491 -21.91 28.93 -44.03
CA ILE A 491 -21.05 29.72 -43.16
C ILE A 491 -20.07 30.54 -44.01
N ILE A 492 -20.05 31.85 -43.80
CA ILE A 492 -19.21 32.80 -44.55
C ILE A 492 -18.30 33.56 -43.60
N TYR A 493 -17.03 33.69 -44.00
CA TYR A 493 -16.02 34.53 -43.34
C TYR A 493 -15.70 35.68 -44.28
N GLN A 494 -15.92 36.93 -43.84
CA GLN A 494 -15.71 38.11 -44.68
C GLN A 494 -15.18 39.31 -43.89
N ASP A 495 -14.70 40.34 -44.59
CA ASP A 495 -14.40 41.63 -43.98
C ASP A 495 -15.59 42.62 -43.95
N ASN A 496 -15.37 43.77 -43.32
CA ASN A 496 -16.31 44.88 -43.25
C ASN A 496 -16.67 45.50 -44.64
N THR A 497 -15.98 45.13 -45.72
CA THR A 497 -16.29 45.53 -47.10
C THR A 497 -17.03 44.45 -47.89
N ASN A 498 -17.48 43.37 -47.22
CA ASN A 498 -18.07 42.16 -47.79
C ASN A 498 -17.13 41.36 -48.70
N LYS A 499 -15.81 41.55 -48.57
CA LYS A 499 -14.86 40.67 -49.24
C LYS A 499 -14.82 39.34 -48.50
N GLU A 500 -15.20 38.28 -49.19
CA GLU A 500 -15.18 36.94 -48.62
C GLU A 500 -13.75 36.36 -48.59
N PHE A 501 -13.42 35.71 -47.48
CA PHE A 501 -12.20 34.93 -47.31
C PHE A 501 -12.44 33.44 -47.51
N PHE A 502 -13.56 32.94 -47.00
CA PHE A 502 -13.88 31.52 -46.98
C PHE A 502 -15.38 31.28 -46.87
N ARG A 503 -15.88 30.27 -47.60
CA ARG A 503 -17.25 29.75 -47.46
C ARG A 503 -17.27 28.24 -47.37
N HIS A 504 -18.21 27.71 -46.59
CA HIS A 504 -18.55 26.29 -46.60
C HIS A 504 -19.98 26.07 -46.11
N THR A 505 -20.48 24.84 -46.25
CA THR A 505 -21.82 24.44 -45.81
C THR A 505 -21.69 23.37 -44.72
N LEU A 506 -22.49 23.49 -43.67
CA LEU A 506 -22.63 22.51 -42.59
C LEU A 506 -24.06 21.98 -42.55
N THR A 507 -24.23 20.71 -42.18
CA THR A 507 -25.55 20.08 -42.02
C THR A 507 -25.85 19.91 -40.54
N PHE A 508 -27.03 20.37 -40.11
CA PHE A 508 -27.50 20.29 -38.72
C PHE A 508 -28.75 19.42 -38.64
N SER A 509 -28.84 18.57 -37.61
CA SER A 509 -30.06 17.82 -37.29
C SER A 509 -31.13 18.74 -36.70
N GLN A 510 -32.39 18.31 -36.73
CA GLN A 510 -33.49 18.96 -36.03
C GLN A 510 -33.13 19.33 -34.58
N GLY A 511 -33.50 20.55 -34.16
CA GLY A 511 -33.18 21.12 -32.86
C GLY A 511 -32.22 22.30 -32.92
N ALA A 512 -31.73 22.72 -31.76
CA ALA A 512 -30.79 23.83 -31.61
C ALA A 512 -29.34 23.35 -31.75
N SER A 513 -28.52 24.09 -32.48
CA SER A 513 -27.09 23.87 -32.67
C SER A 513 -26.36 25.20 -32.62
N THR A 514 -25.08 25.20 -32.24
CA THR A 514 -24.27 26.42 -32.17
C THR A 514 -23.11 26.36 -33.13
N VAL A 515 -22.93 27.40 -33.94
CA VAL A 515 -21.76 27.57 -34.79
C VAL A 515 -20.84 28.62 -34.18
N SER A 516 -19.55 28.30 -34.10
CA SER A 516 -18.52 29.20 -33.60
C SER A 516 -17.61 29.67 -34.72
N ALA A 517 -17.20 30.93 -34.67
CA ALA A 517 -16.23 31.49 -35.60
C ALA A 517 -14.88 30.76 -35.49
N ASN A 518 -14.34 30.33 -36.63
CA ASN A 518 -12.97 29.82 -36.75
C ASN A 518 -12.04 30.91 -37.30
N ASP A 519 -11.27 31.53 -36.40
CA ASP A 519 -10.37 32.65 -36.71
C ASP A 519 -9.28 32.26 -37.73
N GLY A 520 -8.92 30.97 -37.83
CA GLY A 520 -7.98 30.47 -38.85
C GLY A 520 -8.52 30.52 -40.29
N ARG A 521 -9.78 30.91 -40.49
CA ARG A 521 -10.37 31.15 -41.81
C ARG A 521 -10.31 32.62 -42.24
N ALA A 522 -9.82 33.51 -41.38
CA ALA A 522 -9.51 34.90 -41.72
C ALA A 522 -8.00 35.08 -41.98
N PRO A 523 -7.57 36.08 -42.79
CA PRO A 523 -6.16 36.40 -42.97
C PRO A 523 -5.46 36.76 -41.66
N SER A 524 -4.14 36.52 -41.56
CA SER A 524 -3.36 36.86 -40.37
C SER A 524 -3.48 38.34 -39.99
N GLY A 525 -3.68 38.62 -38.71
CA GLY A 525 -3.87 39.97 -38.16
C GLY A 525 -5.33 40.47 -38.16
N TYR A 526 -6.24 39.80 -38.85
CA TYR A 526 -7.66 40.16 -38.81
C TYR A 526 -8.30 39.76 -37.48
N VAL A 527 -9.16 40.63 -36.94
CA VAL A 527 -9.84 40.45 -35.65
C VAL A 527 -11.34 40.35 -35.86
N LEU A 528 -11.98 39.32 -35.28
CA LEU A 528 -13.42 39.09 -35.35
C LEU A 528 -14.20 40.27 -34.75
N GLN A 529 -15.18 40.79 -35.49
CA GLN A 529 -16.05 41.90 -35.11
C GLN A 529 -17.47 41.46 -34.77
N SER A 530 -17.99 40.44 -35.46
CA SER A 530 -19.33 39.89 -35.20
C SER A 530 -19.36 38.99 -33.96
N ALA A 531 -20.56 38.56 -33.54
CA ALA A 531 -20.71 37.59 -32.47
C ALA A 531 -19.94 36.28 -32.79
N ARG A 532 -19.19 35.76 -31.80
CA ARG A 532 -18.40 34.52 -31.96
C ARG A 532 -19.27 33.27 -32.08
N HIS A 533 -20.43 33.25 -31.43
CA HIS A 533 -21.33 32.11 -31.40
C HIS A 533 -22.69 32.49 -31.99
N VAL A 534 -23.19 31.70 -32.92
CA VAL A 534 -24.50 31.89 -33.55
C VAL A 534 -25.32 30.61 -33.38
N GLN A 535 -26.54 30.75 -32.84
CA GLN A 535 -27.49 29.66 -32.70
C GLN A 535 -28.19 29.39 -34.03
N ILE A 536 -28.30 28.11 -34.38
CA ILE A 536 -29.03 27.58 -35.52
C ILE A 536 -30.14 26.69 -34.99
N ASN A 537 -31.38 26.95 -35.39
CA ASN A 537 -32.52 26.10 -35.06
C ASN A 537 -33.05 25.42 -36.32
N VAL A 538 -33.07 24.09 -36.35
CA VAL A 538 -33.67 23.29 -37.43
C VAL A 538 -35.03 22.78 -36.98
N ASN A 539 -36.09 23.14 -37.70
CA ASN A 539 -37.44 22.72 -37.35
C ASN A 539 -37.77 21.30 -37.88
N SER A 540 -38.96 20.79 -37.54
CA SER A 540 -39.45 19.48 -37.99
C SER A 540 -39.66 19.34 -39.50
N ALA A 541 -39.64 20.46 -40.24
CA ALA A 541 -39.72 20.49 -41.70
C ALA A 541 -38.33 20.52 -42.38
N GLY A 542 -37.24 20.51 -41.61
CA GLY A 542 -35.87 20.56 -42.17
C GLY A 542 -35.45 21.95 -42.62
N VAL A 543 -36.04 23.00 -42.05
CA VAL A 543 -35.65 24.40 -42.32
C VAL A 543 -34.81 24.93 -41.18
N ALA A 544 -33.60 25.42 -41.51
CA ALA A 544 -32.69 26.07 -40.55
C ALA A 544 -32.97 27.58 -40.44
N THR A 545 -32.97 28.09 -39.20
CA THR A 545 -33.05 29.52 -38.90
C THR A 545 -31.89 29.93 -38.00
N PRO A 546 -30.98 30.82 -38.45
CA PRO A 546 -30.85 31.30 -39.83
C PRO A 546 -30.34 30.20 -40.78
N SER A 547 -30.61 30.34 -42.08
CA SER A 547 -30.08 29.45 -43.13
C SER A 547 -28.65 29.81 -43.56
N GLN A 548 -28.14 30.96 -43.09
CA GLN A 548 -26.79 31.45 -43.34
C GLN A 548 -26.22 32.14 -42.09
N VAL A 549 -24.94 31.92 -41.82
CA VAL A 549 -24.18 32.60 -40.76
C VAL A 549 -23.00 33.33 -41.39
N VAL A 550 -22.80 34.58 -41.00
CA VAL A 550 -21.71 35.43 -41.48
C VAL A 550 -20.87 35.86 -40.29
N PHE A 551 -19.57 35.54 -40.33
CA PHE A 551 -18.57 36.04 -39.38
C PHE A 551 -17.77 37.15 -40.04
N THR A 552 -17.81 38.35 -39.46
CA THR A 552 -17.18 39.56 -40.01
C THR A 552 -15.91 39.89 -39.25
N TYR A 553 -14.82 40.18 -39.97
CA TYR A 553 -13.50 40.53 -39.40
C TYR A 553 -13.02 41.90 -39.89
N ALA A 554 -12.14 42.54 -39.11
CA ALA A 554 -11.46 43.78 -39.49
C ALA A 554 -9.93 43.60 -39.50
N PRO A 555 -9.18 44.27 -40.40
CA PRO A 555 -7.72 44.29 -40.34
C PRO A 555 -7.22 44.96 -39.05
N PRO A 556 -5.96 44.71 -38.64
CA PRO A 556 -5.40 45.33 -37.45
C PRO A 556 -5.26 46.85 -37.64
N ALA A 557 -5.49 47.61 -36.57
CA ALA A 557 -5.32 49.07 -36.60
C ALA A 557 -3.85 49.44 -36.88
N PRO A 558 -3.57 50.51 -37.65
CA PRO A 558 -2.20 50.96 -37.91
C PRO A 558 -1.45 51.30 -36.61
N PRO A 559 -0.13 51.03 -36.52
CA PRO A 559 0.68 51.43 -35.37
C PRO A 559 0.65 52.95 -35.14
N VAL A 560 0.68 53.36 -33.86
CA VAL A 560 0.75 54.76 -33.45
C VAL A 560 2.21 55.16 -33.25
N THR A 561 2.62 56.33 -33.73
CA THR A 561 3.97 56.87 -33.52
C THR A 561 3.91 58.13 -32.68
N VAL A 562 4.73 58.22 -31.63
CA VAL A 562 4.76 59.30 -30.65
C VAL A 562 6.17 59.89 -30.56
N ASN A 563 6.28 61.22 -30.52
CA ASN A 563 7.54 61.92 -30.28
C ASN A 563 7.79 62.08 -28.78
N VAL A 564 8.75 61.34 -28.24
CA VAL A 564 9.09 61.33 -26.81
C VAL A 564 10.23 62.33 -26.53
N PRO A 565 10.08 63.26 -25.57
CA PRO A 565 11.13 64.20 -25.20
C PRO A 565 12.38 63.50 -24.65
N VAL A 566 13.56 63.98 -25.05
CA VAL A 566 14.87 63.59 -24.54
C VAL A 566 15.57 64.84 -24.01
N VAL A 567 15.80 64.89 -22.71
CA VAL A 567 16.32 66.07 -22.00
C VAL A 567 17.70 65.77 -21.43
N TYR A 568 18.65 66.66 -21.70
CA TYR A 568 20.00 66.65 -21.16
C TYR A 568 20.08 67.69 -20.06
N LYS A 569 20.47 67.31 -18.85
CA LYS A 569 20.52 68.22 -17.68
C LYS A 569 21.89 68.21 -17.02
N ASP A 570 22.24 69.26 -16.27
CA ASP A 570 23.41 69.28 -15.40
C ASP A 570 23.11 68.69 -14.00
N GLN A 571 24.11 68.66 -13.10
CA GLN A 571 23.96 68.19 -11.71
C GLN A 571 22.92 68.97 -10.90
N ASP A 572 22.68 70.23 -11.23
CA ASP A 572 21.78 71.14 -10.53
C ASP A 572 20.36 71.12 -11.15
N GLY A 573 20.18 70.31 -12.20
CA GLY A 573 18.91 70.13 -12.89
C GLY A 573 18.65 71.15 -14.00
N ALA A 574 19.60 72.04 -14.32
CA ALA A 574 19.48 72.95 -15.43
C ALA A 574 19.54 72.19 -16.76
N ILE A 575 18.72 72.59 -17.73
CA ILE A 575 18.65 71.92 -19.03
C ILE A 575 19.83 72.37 -19.88
N LEU A 576 20.71 71.43 -20.23
CA LEU A 576 21.83 71.61 -21.14
C LEU A 576 21.36 71.57 -22.60
N HIS A 577 20.44 70.66 -22.90
CA HIS A 577 19.85 70.50 -24.24
C HIS A 577 18.54 69.72 -24.17
N SER A 578 17.68 69.86 -25.18
CA SER A 578 16.48 69.03 -25.32
C SER A 578 16.21 68.71 -26.78
N THR A 579 15.77 67.49 -27.05
CA THR A 579 15.35 67.01 -28.37
C THR A 579 14.17 66.03 -28.21
N THR A 580 13.73 65.39 -29.29
CA THR A 580 12.70 64.36 -29.27
C THR A 580 13.15 63.13 -30.06
N VAL A 581 12.57 61.97 -29.75
CA VAL A 581 12.74 60.72 -30.50
C VAL A 581 11.38 60.13 -30.87
N SER A 582 11.20 59.73 -32.13
CA SER A 582 9.94 59.17 -32.63
C SER A 582 9.88 57.66 -32.38
N VAL A 583 8.98 57.21 -31.50
CA VAL A 583 8.82 55.81 -31.09
C VAL A 583 7.47 55.27 -31.57
N SER A 584 7.45 54.07 -32.15
CA SER A 584 6.22 53.42 -32.64
C SER A 584 5.69 52.40 -31.64
N SER A 585 4.36 52.25 -31.56
CA SER A 585 3.70 51.18 -30.80
C SER A 585 3.95 49.78 -31.38
N ALA A 586 4.58 49.68 -32.55
CA ALA A 586 4.96 48.41 -33.17
C ALA A 586 6.17 47.74 -32.48
N ALA A 587 7.10 48.51 -31.90
CA ALA A 587 8.29 47.97 -31.25
C ALA A 587 8.94 48.98 -30.27
N PRO A 588 9.54 48.51 -29.15
CA PRO A 588 10.34 49.36 -28.25
C PRO A 588 11.54 50.01 -28.95
N GLN A 589 11.94 51.21 -28.52
CA GLN A 589 13.10 51.92 -29.02
C GLN A 589 14.11 52.25 -27.92
N LYS A 590 15.38 51.92 -28.13
CA LYS A 590 16.49 52.27 -27.24
C LYS A 590 17.05 53.64 -27.60
N VAL A 591 17.06 54.56 -26.63
CA VAL A 591 17.58 55.92 -26.75
C VAL A 591 18.91 56.00 -25.99
N THR A 592 19.98 56.44 -26.63
CA THR A 592 21.33 56.51 -26.03
C THR A 592 21.71 57.96 -25.74
N ALA A 593 22.42 58.20 -24.65
CA ALA A 593 22.91 59.54 -24.31
C ALA A 593 23.91 60.04 -25.34
N ASP A 594 23.68 61.24 -25.87
CA ASP A 594 24.61 61.92 -26.78
C ASP A 594 25.49 62.93 -26.01
N LYS A 595 26.79 62.63 -25.89
CA LYS A 595 27.77 63.48 -25.20
C LYS A 595 27.94 64.85 -25.84
N SER A 596 27.66 65.01 -27.14
CA SER A 596 27.75 66.30 -27.82
C SER A 596 26.71 67.32 -27.31
N LYS A 597 25.72 66.87 -26.54
CA LYS A 597 24.64 67.69 -25.99
C LYS A 597 24.94 68.24 -24.59
N ALA A 598 26.16 68.03 -24.10
CA ALA A 598 26.66 68.57 -22.84
C ALA A 598 27.91 69.44 -23.05
N PRO A 599 28.23 70.36 -22.13
CA PRO A 599 29.46 71.15 -22.19
C PRO A 599 30.72 70.29 -22.28
N SER A 600 31.76 70.82 -22.94
CA SER A 600 33.05 70.13 -23.02
C SER A 600 33.62 69.89 -21.62
N GLY A 601 34.08 68.66 -21.38
CA GLY A 601 34.58 68.22 -20.06
C GLY A 601 33.51 67.60 -19.15
N TYR A 602 32.21 67.81 -19.42
CA TYR A 602 31.17 67.17 -18.63
C TYR A 602 31.07 65.67 -18.94
N VAL A 603 30.68 64.91 -17.93
CA VAL A 603 30.60 63.45 -17.98
C VAL A 603 29.21 62.97 -17.63
N LEU A 604 28.77 61.90 -18.29
CA LEU A 604 27.44 61.33 -18.06
C LEU A 604 27.38 60.77 -16.63
N SER A 605 26.32 61.14 -15.92
CA SER A 605 25.94 60.60 -14.62
C SER A 605 24.68 59.73 -14.81
N GLY A 606 24.81 58.43 -14.55
CA GLY A 606 23.71 57.46 -14.68
C GLY A 606 23.79 56.57 -15.93
N ALA A 607 22.64 55.99 -16.31
CA ALA A 607 22.57 55.00 -17.38
C ALA A 607 22.83 55.61 -18.78
N PRO A 608 23.64 54.95 -19.63
CA PRO A 608 23.98 55.46 -20.97
C PRO A 608 22.86 55.32 -21.99
N ALA A 609 21.80 54.57 -21.68
CA ALA A 609 20.65 54.42 -22.56
C ALA A 609 19.36 54.12 -21.78
N VAL A 610 18.23 54.51 -22.35
CA VAL A 610 16.88 54.28 -21.82
C VAL A 610 16.01 53.67 -22.92
N THR A 611 15.28 52.61 -22.61
CA THR A 611 14.33 52.00 -23.54
C THR A 611 12.95 52.63 -23.38
N VAL A 612 12.37 53.05 -24.49
CA VAL A 612 11.04 53.66 -24.56
C VAL A 612 10.07 52.71 -25.26
N THR A 613 8.86 52.61 -24.72
CA THR A 613 7.75 51.82 -25.28
C THR A 613 6.55 52.72 -25.52
N VAL A 614 5.71 52.40 -26.50
CA VAL A 614 4.47 53.13 -26.81
C VAL A 614 3.33 52.12 -26.85
N SER A 615 2.25 52.39 -26.12
CA SER A 615 1.05 51.56 -26.14
C SER A 615 0.13 51.89 -27.34
N PRO A 616 -0.82 51.01 -27.69
CA PRO A 616 -1.74 51.24 -28.82
C PRO A 616 -2.61 52.50 -28.71
N ASP A 617 -2.79 53.03 -27.50
CA ASP A 617 -3.49 54.30 -27.23
C ASP A 617 -2.59 55.55 -27.38
N GLY A 618 -1.31 55.36 -27.74
CA GLY A 618 -0.35 56.46 -27.91
C GLY A 618 0.35 56.93 -26.64
N THR A 619 0.28 56.17 -25.54
CA THR A 619 0.99 56.52 -24.30
C THR A 619 2.44 55.99 -24.33
N SER A 620 3.43 56.85 -24.08
CA SER A 620 4.84 56.43 -23.99
C SER A 620 5.30 56.16 -22.55
N SER A 621 6.16 55.15 -22.38
CA SER A 621 6.80 54.81 -21.10
C SER A 621 8.31 54.59 -21.30
N PRO A 622 9.18 55.37 -20.65
CA PRO A 622 8.84 56.58 -19.88
C PRO A 622 8.30 57.70 -20.78
N SER A 623 7.57 58.64 -20.20
CA SER A 623 6.98 59.79 -20.93
C SER A 623 8.02 60.83 -21.37
N GLN A 624 9.21 60.81 -20.78
CA GLN A 624 10.40 61.53 -21.21
C GLN A 624 11.66 60.74 -20.84
N VAL A 625 12.72 60.91 -21.62
CA VAL A 625 14.06 60.39 -21.32
C VAL A 625 14.91 61.52 -20.77
N VAL A 626 15.62 61.30 -19.66
CA VAL A 626 16.53 62.29 -19.07
C VAL A 626 17.92 61.71 -18.94
N PHE A 627 18.91 62.43 -19.46
CA PHE A 627 20.33 62.17 -19.25
C PHE A 627 20.95 63.31 -18.45
N VAL A 628 21.69 62.98 -17.39
CA VAL A 628 22.34 63.97 -16.54
C VAL A 628 23.83 63.98 -16.84
N PHE A 629 24.41 65.14 -17.05
CA PHE A 629 25.84 65.35 -17.24
C PHE A 629 26.38 66.21 -16.11
N ARG A 630 27.61 65.98 -15.65
CA ARG A 630 28.18 66.73 -14.53
C ARG A 630 29.60 67.17 -14.82
N ASP A 631 30.02 68.28 -14.24
CA ASP A 631 31.43 68.66 -14.19
C ASP A 631 32.18 67.66 -13.28
N PRO A 632 33.20 66.94 -13.78
CA PRO A 632 34.04 66.07 -12.99
C PRO A 632 34.55 66.66 -11.67
N ALA A 633 34.87 67.96 -11.64
CA ALA A 633 35.39 68.63 -10.45
C ALA A 633 34.36 68.73 -9.30
N THR A 634 33.07 68.58 -9.62
CA THR A 634 31.97 68.63 -8.65
C THR A 634 31.63 67.26 -8.05
N ILE A 635 32.26 66.19 -8.52
CA ILE A 635 32.03 64.82 -8.02
C ILE A 635 32.73 64.67 -6.66
N THR A 636 31.99 64.96 -5.60
CA THR A 636 32.44 64.74 -4.22
C THR A 636 31.90 63.43 -3.65
N GLU A 637 30.73 63.00 -4.11
CA GLU A 637 30.07 61.78 -3.65
C GLU A 637 30.60 60.50 -4.31
N ALA A 638 30.64 59.41 -3.54
CA ALA A 638 31.08 58.12 -4.04
C ALA A 638 30.00 57.44 -4.90
N GLN A 639 30.35 57.16 -6.16
CA GLN A 639 29.47 56.50 -7.13
C GLN A 639 29.77 55.00 -7.25
N MET A 640 28.85 54.25 -7.85
CA MET A 640 29.14 52.87 -8.25
C MET A 640 30.18 52.87 -9.38
N LEU A 641 31.18 51.99 -9.30
CA LEU A 641 32.07 51.71 -10.42
C LEU A 641 31.24 51.22 -11.61
N PRO A 642 31.58 51.62 -12.85
CA PRO A 642 30.90 51.13 -14.04
C PRO A 642 31.08 49.62 -14.21
N ASP A 643 30.29 49.00 -15.06
CA ASP A 643 30.52 47.60 -15.43
C ASP A 643 31.91 47.44 -16.07
N TYR A 644 32.61 46.38 -15.70
CA TYR A 644 33.92 46.10 -16.26
C TYR A 644 33.80 45.66 -17.73
N GLN A 645 34.79 46.04 -18.52
CA GLN A 645 35.05 45.42 -19.82
C GLN A 645 36.11 44.34 -19.65
N SER A 646 36.10 43.32 -20.52
CA SER A 646 37.14 42.29 -20.55
C SER A 646 38.05 42.48 -21.75
N PHE A 647 39.35 42.38 -21.55
CA PHE A 647 40.34 42.42 -22.62
C PHE A 647 41.46 41.42 -22.35
N ARG A 648 42.23 41.08 -23.38
CA ARG A 648 43.36 40.17 -23.26
C ARG A 648 44.66 40.95 -23.34
N LEU A 649 45.50 40.82 -22.31
CA LEU A 649 46.86 41.33 -22.34
C LEU A 649 47.73 40.30 -23.08
N THR A 650 48.27 40.71 -24.23
CA THR A 650 48.95 39.82 -25.19
C THR A 650 50.47 39.88 -25.10
N SER A 651 51.05 40.96 -24.57
CA SER A 651 52.50 41.10 -24.40
C SER A 651 52.88 42.11 -23.32
N GLY A 652 54.09 41.96 -22.77
CA GLY A 652 54.65 42.86 -21.75
C GLY A 652 54.19 42.55 -20.33
N THR A 653 55.14 42.56 -19.39
CA THR A 653 54.83 42.49 -17.94
C THR A 653 54.60 43.88 -17.40
N GLN A 654 53.43 44.11 -16.81
CA GLN A 654 53.00 45.42 -16.29
C GLN A 654 52.98 45.38 -14.78
N ALA A 655 53.67 46.34 -14.13
CA ALA A 655 53.59 46.50 -12.69
C ALA A 655 52.18 46.93 -12.28
N VAL A 656 51.65 46.35 -11.19
CA VAL A 656 50.30 46.67 -10.69
C VAL A 656 50.40 47.29 -9.30
N TYR A 657 49.90 48.51 -9.17
CA TYR A 657 49.89 49.31 -7.94
C TYR A 657 48.47 49.36 -7.35
N SER A 658 48.34 49.67 -6.06
CA SER A 658 47.03 49.79 -5.41
C SER A 658 46.27 51.05 -5.84
N GLY A 659 46.97 52.13 -6.24
CA GLY A 659 46.40 53.38 -6.73
C GLY A 659 47.08 53.89 -8.02
N PRO A 660 46.58 54.99 -8.62
CA PRO A 660 47.05 55.52 -9.90
C PRO A 660 48.37 56.28 -9.75
N GLY A 661 49.46 55.56 -9.49
CA GLY A 661 50.80 56.13 -9.31
C GLY A 661 51.81 55.12 -8.79
N THR A 662 53.09 55.34 -9.07
CA THR A 662 54.19 54.47 -8.58
C THR A 662 54.50 54.66 -7.09
N ASN A 663 54.01 55.75 -6.48
CA ASN A 663 54.08 56.03 -5.05
C ASN A 663 53.07 55.24 -4.22
N TYR A 664 52.08 54.61 -4.85
CA TYR A 664 51.09 53.79 -4.14
C TYR A 664 51.67 52.43 -3.74
N TYR A 665 51.11 51.85 -2.68
CA TYR A 665 51.47 50.51 -2.23
C TYR A 665 51.41 49.48 -3.38
N ARG A 666 52.46 48.66 -3.50
CA ARG A 666 52.56 47.55 -4.46
C ARG A 666 52.62 46.22 -3.73
N ALA A 667 51.60 45.38 -3.95
CA ALA A 667 51.46 44.09 -3.29
C ALA A 667 52.60 43.10 -3.62
N ALA A 668 52.57 41.93 -2.96
CA ALA A 668 53.59 40.88 -3.09
C ALA A 668 55.03 41.40 -2.82
N SER A 669 55.19 42.14 -1.73
CA SER A 669 56.46 42.76 -1.32
C SER A 669 57.10 43.61 -2.43
N GLY A 670 56.28 44.43 -3.10
CA GLY A 670 56.74 45.31 -4.17
C GLY A 670 56.91 44.64 -5.53
N LYS A 671 56.43 43.39 -5.73
CA LYS A 671 56.60 42.62 -6.98
C LYS A 671 55.31 42.40 -7.78
N ALA A 672 54.15 42.87 -7.32
CA ALA A 672 52.89 42.65 -8.03
C ALA A 672 52.93 43.13 -9.48
N ALA A 673 52.70 42.21 -10.41
CA ALA A 673 52.69 42.47 -11.85
C ALA A 673 51.72 41.51 -12.55
N VAL A 674 51.34 41.86 -13.79
CA VAL A 674 50.55 41.02 -14.69
C VAL A 674 51.29 40.85 -16.01
N GLY A 675 51.50 39.61 -16.44
CA GLY A 675 52.30 39.26 -17.64
C GLY A 675 51.49 38.80 -18.84
N GLY A 676 50.16 38.67 -18.70
CA GLY A 676 49.27 38.23 -19.77
C GLY A 676 47.97 37.63 -19.24
N GLY A 677 47.06 37.30 -20.14
CA GLY A 677 45.79 36.65 -19.84
C GLY A 677 44.58 37.57 -20.00
N SER A 678 43.41 37.10 -19.56
CA SER A 678 42.16 37.88 -19.63
C SER A 678 42.02 38.74 -18.38
N LEU A 679 41.92 40.05 -18.58
CA LEU A 679 41.80 41.05 -17.54
C LEU A 679 40.43 41.72 -17.61
N ARG A 680 39.99 42.24 -16.47
CA ARG A 680 38.89 43.19 -16.37
C ARG A 680 39.45 44.60 -16.31
N VAL A 681 38.76 45.57 -16.91
CA VAL A 681 39.05 46.99 -16.77
C VAL A 681 37.76 47.74 -16.46
N TRP A 682 37.77 48.52 -15.37
CA TRP A 682 36.62 49.33 -14.97
C TRP A 682 36.70 50.74 -15.56
N GLY A 683 37.90 51.28 -15.72
CA GLY A 683 38.08 52.60 -16.26
C GLY A 683 39.52 53.12 -16.13
N THR A 684 39.76 54.36 -16.54
CA THR A 684 41.08 55.01 -16.41
C THR A 684 41.04 56.22 -15.47
N VAL A 685 42.14 56.48 -14.76
CA VAL A 685 42.40 57.74 -14.05
C VAL A 685 43.70 58.32 -14.61
N GLY A 686 43.59 59.36 -15.44
CA GLY A 686 44.74 59.86 -16.21
C GLY A 686 45.42 58.74 -17.01
N ASP A 687 46.72 58.56 -16.81
CA ASP A 687 47.54 57.56 -17.49
C ASP A 687 47.50 56.16 -16.85
N TRP A 688 46.57 55.91 -15.91
CA TRP A 688 46.44 54.64 -15.20
C TRP A 688 45.09 53.97 -15.49
N ALA A 689 45.08 52.65 -15.65
CA ALA A 689 43.89 51.84 -15.84
C ALA A 689 43.61 50.99 -14.58
N LEU A 690 42.40 51.08 -14.02
CA LEU A 690 41.94 50.22 -12.93
C LEU A 690 41.55 48.86 -13.51
N ILE A 691 42.35 47.85 -13.22
CA ILE A 691 42.24 46.51 -13.76
C ILE A 691 42.00 45.45 -12.69
N GLY A 692 41.49 44.31 -13.12
CA GLY A 692 41.31 43.11 -12.32
C GLY A 692 41.93 41.92 -13.04
N TYR A 693 42.69 41.10 -12.33
CA TYR A 693 43.37 39.96 -12.93
C TYR A 693 43.49 38.79 -11.96
N GLY A 694 43.51 37.58 -12.51
CA GLY A 694 43.71 36.35 -11.75
C GLY A 694 45.17 36.16 -11.36
N LEU A 695 45.40 35.60 -10.18
CA LEU A 695 46.70 35.20 -9.66
C LEU A 695 46.91 33.69 -9.82
N SER A 696 48.17 33.24 -9.83
CA SER A 696 48.53 31.82 -10.01
C SER A 696 48.01 30.88 -8.92
N ASN A 697 47.60 31.41 -7.77
CA ASN A 697 47.01 30.67 -6.65
C ASN A 697 45.47 30.73 -6.63
N ASN A 698 44.84 30.97 -7.78
CA ASN A 698 43.38 31.11 -7.95
C ASN A 698 42.74 32.24 -7.15
N LEU A 699 43.53 33.21 -6.67
CA LEU A 699 43.02 34.47 -6.12
C LEU A 699 42.85 35.51 -7.24
N TYR A 700 42.27 36.64 -6.89
CA TYR A 700 42.15 37.80 -7.78
C TYR A 700 42.94 38.98 -7.20
N ARG A 701 43.13 40.01 -8.03
CA ARG A 701 43.57 41.32 -7.56
C ARG A 701 42.98 42.41 -8.43
N ILE A 702 42.52 43.48 -7.79
CA ILE A 702 42.18 44.75 -8.41
C ILE A 702 43.28 45.76 -8.09
N GLY A 703 43.79 46.45 -9.11
CA GLY A 703 44.82 47.48 -8.98
C GLY A 703 45.01 48.27 -10.27
N TYR A 704 46.05 49.08 -10.35
CA TYR A 704 46.33 49.96 -11.49
C TYR A 704 47.57 49.54 -12.26
N MET A 705 47.44 49.56 -13.58
CA MET A 705 48.55 49.45 -14.52
C MET A 705 48.58 50.67 -15.45
N GLN A 706 49.68 50.87 -16.18
CA GLN A 706 49.78 51.94 -17.18
C GLN A 706 48.71 51.78 -18.27
N LYS A 707 47.97 52.86 -18.56
CA LYS A 707 46.92 52.92 -19.60
C LYS A 707 47.47 52.60 -20.99
N SER A 708 48.73 52.94 -21.26
CA SER A 708 49.43 52.65 -22.52
C SER A 708 49.54 51.15 -22.85
N ALA A 709 49.30 50.27 -21.88
CA ALA A 709 49.28 48.82 -22.08
C ALA A 709 47.87 48.26 -22.39
N LEU A 710 46.84 49.10 -22.44
CA LEU A 710 45.53 48.71 -22.97
C LEU A 710 45.57 48.62 -24.51
N PRO A 711 44.76 47.76 -25.13
CA PRO A 711 44.61 47.74 -26.59
C PRO A 711 44.17 49.12 -27.13
N PRO A 712 44.73 49.62 -28.25
CA PRO A 712 44.42 50.95 -28.77
C PRO A 712 42.95 51.16 -29.17
N ASP A 713 42.27 50.08 -29.54
CA ASP A 713 40.86 50.02 -29.93
C ASP A 713 39.90 49.86 -28.75
N LEU A 714 40.43 49.59 -27.55
CA LEU A 714 39.61 49.42 -26.34
C LEU A 714 39.19 50.78 -25.77
N VAL A 715 37.92 51.13 -25.97
CA VAL A 715 37.33 52.36 -25.42
C VAL A 715 36.92 52.14 -23.97
N VAL A 716 37.74 52.66 -23.06
CA VAL A 716 37.56 52.54 -21.60
C VAL A 716 37.07 53.87 -21.02
N PRO A 717 36.02 53.89 -20.16
CA PRO A 717 35.55 55.12 -19.55
C PRO A 717 36.59 55.72 -18.60
N GLU A 718 36.65 57.05 -18.53
CA GLU A 718 37.40 57.73 -17.47
C GLU A 718 36.63 57.62 -16.15
N LEU A 719 37.35 57.35 -15.05
CA LEU A 719 36.79 57.22 -13.71
C LEU A 719 36.97 58.54 -12.95
N TYR A 720 35.87 58.99 -12.37
CA TYR A 720 35.87 60.11 -11.44
C TYR A 720 35.41 59.60 -10.09
N PHE A 721 36.30 59.73 -9.11
CA PHE A 721 36.07 59.23 -7.76
C PHE A 721 35.54 60.33 -6.86
N GLY A 722 34.68 59.94 -5.93
CA GLY A 722 34.30 60.79 -4.81
C GLY A 722 35.50 61.07 -3.89
N SER A 723 35.30 62.03 -2.99
CA SER A 723 36.29 62.51 -2.02
C SER A 723 35.72 62.61 -0.61
N GLN A 724 34.56 62.00 -0.36
CA GLN A 724 33.90 61.97 0.95
C GLN A 724 34.79 61.34 2.01
N THR A 725 34.83 61.96 3.20
CA THR A 725 35.48 61.34 4.36
C THR A 725 34.53 60.30 4.97
N ALA A 726 35.02 59.08 5.21
CA ALA A 726 34.28 58.03 5.89
C ALA A 726 35.00 57.62 7.18
N LYS A 727 34.24 57.52 8.27
CA LYS A 727 34.73 57.06 9.57
C LYS A 727 34.53 55.55 9.69
N ILE A 728 35.57 54.82 10.08
CA ILE A 728 35.51 53.39 10.36
C ILE A 728 34.72 53.18 11.66
N THR A 729 33.69 52.33 11.60
CA THR A 729 32.77 52.07 12.73
C THR A 729 33.00 50.69 13.36
N ARG A 730 33.67 49.79 12.63
CA ARG A 730 34.01 48.41 13.05
C ARG A 730 35.35 48.03 12.43
N ASP A 731 36.06 47.06 13.01
CA ASP A 731 37.28 46.50 12.43
C ASP A 731 37.09 46.20 10.92
N ALA A 732 37.87 46.86 10.07
CA ALA A 732 37.70 46.86 8.63
C ALA A 732 38.95 46.32 7.93
N VAL A 733 38.84 45.08 7.45
CA VAL A 733 39.89 44.43 6.66
C VAL A 733 39.99 45.07 5.29
N VAL A 734 41.13 45.70 5.01
CA VAL A 734 41.45 46.24 3.69
C VAL A 734 42.00 45.12 2.81
N ASN A 735 41.41 44.96 1.63
CA ASN A 735 41.77 43.92 0.66
C ASN A 735 41.81 44.45 -0.78
N ASP A 736 42.43 43.70 -1.68
CA ASP A 736 42.48 43.97 -3.13
C ASP A 736 41.73 42.91 -3.96
N ASP A 737 41.06 41.96 -3.32
CA ASP A 737 40.28 40.89 -3.95
C ASP A 737 38.82 40.86 -3.41
N PRO A 738 37.99 41.85 -3.77
CA PRO A 738 36.59 41.85 -3.37
C PRO A 738 35.72 40.87 -4.20
N ILE A 739 36.30 40.15 -5.17
CA ILE A 739 35.57 39.35 -6.17
C ILE A 739 35.65 37.85 -5.85
N ILE A 740 36.85 37.29 -5.62
CA ILE A 740 37.05 35.86 -5.37
C ILE A 740 37.16 35.60 -3.87
N LYS A 741 38.20 36.15 -3.23
CA LYS A 741 38.44 35.90 -1.80
C LYS A 741 39.20 37.08 -1.17
N PRO A 742 38.51 37.92 -0.37
CA PRO A 742 39.15 39.00 0.37
C PRO A 742 40.26 38.47 1.28
N VAL A 743 41.51 38.74 0.93
CA VAL A 743 42.66 38.46 1.78
C VAL A 743 43.07 39.74 2.49
N LYS A 744 43.33 39.65 3.81
CA LYS A 744 43.75 40.79 4.61
C LYS A 744 45.12 41.29 4.16
N ILE A 745 45.18 42.54 3.71
CA ILE A 745 46.44 43.29 3.58
C ILE A 745 46.80 43.87 4.94
N PHE A 746 45.89 44.64 5.52
CA PHE A 746 45.93 45.16 6.88
C PHE A 746 44.50 45.44 7.37
N GLU A 747 44.37 45.98 8.57
CA GLU A 747 43.08 46.19 9.21
C GLU A 747 43.00 47.59 9.81
N LEU A 748 41.93 48.30 9.49
CA LEU A 748 41.60 49.59 10.07
C LEU A 748 40.72 49.40 11.31
N LYS A 749 40.89 50.24 12.31
CA LYS A 749 40.20 50.20 13.60
C LYS A 749 39.09 51.24 13.71
N PRO A 750 38.04 50.98 14.51
CA PRO A 750 36.99 51.95 14.77
C PRO A 750 37.54 53.30 15.19
N GLY A 751 37.04 54.37 14.58
CA GLY A 751 37.47 55.75 14.83
C GLY A 751 38.42 56.31 13.76
N GLU A 752 39.14 55.46 13.02
CA GLU A 752 39.99 55.90 11.91
C GLU A 752 39.15 56.48 10.75
N THR A 753 39.75 57.35 9.97
CA THR A 753 39.10 58.01 8.81
C THR A 753 39.78 57.60 7.52
N VAL A 754 38.99 57.41 6.47
CA VAL A 754 39.45 57.08 5.11
C VAL A 754 38.73 57.96 4.08
N THR A 755 39.32 58.12 2.90
CA THR A 755 38.64 58.76 1.77
C THR A 755 37.84 57.72 1.02
N LEU A 756 36.53 57.91 0.89
CA LEU A 756 35.64 57.05 0.12
C LEU A 756 35.62 57.49 -1.35
N LEU A 757 36.10 56.61 -2.23
CA LEU A 757 36.27 56.89 -3.65
C LEU A 757 35.08 56.43 -4.50
N ALA A 758 34.61 55.19 -4.29
CA ALA A 758 33.52 54.59 -5.05
C ALA A 758 32.92 53.38 -4.31
N TYR A 759 31.89 52.79 -4.90
CA TYR A 759 31.36 51.48 -4.52
C TYR A 759 31.57 50.49 -5.67
N LEU A 760 32.07 49.29 -5.38
CA LEU A 760 32.10 48.23 -6.40
C LEU A 760 30.72 47.60 -6.57
N ASN A 761 30.01 47.44 -5.46
CA ASN A 761 28.65 46.91 -5.38
C ASN A 761 28.01 47.29 -4.02
N GLU A 762 26.88 46.68 -3.69
CA GLU A 762 26.19 46.88 -2.41
C GLU A 762 27.00 46.41 -1.19
N THR A 763 28.07 45.62 -1.38
CA THR A 763 28.89 45.08 -0.29
C THR A 763 30.18 45.87 -0.08
N TRP A 764 30.86 46.26 -1.16
CA TRP A 764 32.24 46.76 -1.10
C TRP A 764 32.35 48.26 -1.40
N ALA A 765 32.99 48.97 -0.48
CA ALA A 765 33.46 50.33 -0.66
C ALA A 765 34.91 50.33 -1.12
N TYR A 766 35.21 51.15 -2.12
CA TYR A 766 36.55 51.42 -2.59
C TYR A 766 37.07 52.69 -1.92
N ILE A 767 38.17 52.57 -1.16
CA ILE A 767 38.67 53.63 -0.28
C ILE A 767 40.14 53.92 -0.55
N GLU A 768 40.59 55.12 -0.17
CA GLU A 768 42.00 55.50 -0.07
C GLU A 768 42.38 55.81 1.38
N THR A 769 43.56 55.35 1.80
CA THR A 769 44.16 55.62 3.11
C THR A 769 45.68 55.46 3.02
N SER A 770 46.39 55.39 4.16
CA SER A 770 47.82 55.13 4.21
C SER A 770 48.14 53.77 4.84
N PHE A 771 49.20 53.12 4.34
CA PHE A 771 49.74 51.88 4.90
C PHE A 771 51.27 51.89 4.76
N ASN A 772 51.98 51.71 5.88
CA ASN A 772 53.46 51.77 5.94
C ASN A 772 54.05 53.02 5.27
N GLY A 773 53.43 54.20 5.48
CA GLY A 773 53.89 55.48 4.95
C GLY A 773 53.62 55.71 3.45
N SER A 774 52.97 54.76 2.76
CA SER A 774 52.55 54.92 1.36
C SER A 774 51.03 55.02 1.26
N PRO A 775 50.48 55.80 0.30
CA PRO A 775 49.05 55.76 0.02
C PRO A 775 48.67 54.38 -0.53
N ILE A 776 47.49 53.89 -0.15
CA ILE A 776 46.93 52.62 -0.62
C ILE A 776 45.45 52.82 -0.92
N ARG A 777 45.01 52.25 -2.05
CA ARG A 777 43.58 52.05 -2.30
C ARG A 777 43.22 50.58 -2.18
N GLY A 778 42.05 50.31 -1.64
CA GLY A 778 41.57 48.96 -1.43
C GLY A 778 40.09 48.93 -1.13
N PHE A 779 39.60 47.74 -0.83
CA PHE A 779 38.20 47.51 -0.55
C PHE A 779 37.97 47.20 0.92
N ILE A 780 36.92 47.78 1.48
CA ILE A 780 36.36 47.42 2.79
C ILE A 780 34.87 47.15 2.65
N ARG A 781 34.27 46.42 3.59
CA ARG A 781 32.82 46.25 3.61
C ARG A 781 32.15 47.58 3.94
N ARG A 782 31.14 47.96 3.17
CA ARG A 782 30.36 49.21 3.37
C ARG A 782 29.80 49.33 4.79
N THR A 783 29.43 48.21 5.39
CA THR A 783 28.88 48.12 6.75
C THR A 783 29.88 48.48 7.86
N ASN A 784 31.17 48.57 7.56
CA ASN A 784 32.22 48.82 8.56
C ASN A 784 32.64 50.29 8.62
N MET A 785 31.95 51.16 7.87
CA MET A 785 32.22 52.60 7.82
C MET A 785 30.91 53.38 7.79
N ALA A 786 30.97 54.66 8.15
CA ALA A 786 29.90 55.64 7.99
C ALA A 786 30.46 56.87 7.28
N VAL A 787 29.79 57.32 6.23
CA VAL A 787 30.15 58.57 5.52
C VAL A 787 29.84 59.75 6.44
N GLN A 788 30.78 60.69 6.57
CA GLN A 788 30.65 61.86 7.44
C GLN A 788 29.96 63.03 6.75
#